data_AF-A0A6I3HTX9-F1
#
_entry.id   AF-A0A6I3HTX9-F1
#
_cell.length_a   1.000
_cell.length_b   1.000
_cell.length_c   1.000
_cell.angle_alpha   90.00
_cell.angle_beta   90.00
_cell.angle_gamma   90.00
#
_symmetry.space_group_name_H-M   'P 1'
#
loop_
_entity.id
_entity.type
_entity.pdbx_description
1 polymer ?
#
loop_
_entity_poly.entity_id
_entity_poly.type
_entity_poly.pdbx_seq_one_letter_code
_entity_poly.pdbx_strand_id
1 'polypeptide(L)'
;MTVSPIVTTTYVLTVSDAESTVTQSVTVYVNAISIYAQPQSVIAASVAESYVSVGASGIGTLSYQWFKNDVLIPSANSRNYRVTTNGNYKAVATSTYRGITMSVTSSVASYLINDATITIQPTDSSILLGNTHSLSVDATGTGDLTYQWFLDNAEISGATSRIYVANTAGTYKVSVSSTLSGSTSTVDSNNAVLTVTGLNITSISPNAYVTQGGSTSLAISVTISGGVSVTYQWQFNGTDISGANGIGYLARQTGDYGVVATATRNGITQIKTSSTTHVTAVAAPTITSFDSLAATITLGGSTDLVPVFANGTGVITPGDIAVVSGDQVSVSPTTTTTYTLTVTNLARSTVGMSYTVTVTTGTFVTTANASSLNRYHGSTSVTLADGRVLVYGDSMDHGTVRTDVFDPTTNLFSEVGSSSFTRNDSPGVLLTNGKVLVAGGTTYPNADFSSTSSAELFDPLSNSWSTTGSMNIPRRSFFMVRLNNGKVLVGGGIRDKSTSLNSAEIYDPATETFSSVPNMPGSNRAGARAVLLSNGNVLVVGGSDGSSLWKSAIIFDAVTNSWSSVSSQMQTEHYLNAAIVTLNDGRVLIAGGQTSGAESVSKTDIFDPVTNTFSAGPELSTPRQGLTAHVLRDGKVVLIGGAAYGSSTNSVDVYDPLTSRIIRQFNTMSYTRYGHSSALLLDGRVLIVGSNATPIGEIFSQ
;
A
#
# COMPACT_ATOMS: atom_id res chain seq x y z
N MET A 1 -21.08 -72.92 98.83
CA MET A 1 -19.91 -73.11 99.71
C MET A 1 -19.52 -74.57 99.57
N THR A 2 -18.53 -74.84 98.73
CA THR A 2 -18.04 -76.19 98.39
C THR A 2 -16.68 -75.98 97.74
N VAL A 3 -15.62 -76.11 98.53
CA VAL A 3 -14.24 -76.11 98.03
C VAL A 3 -13.92 -77.55 97.66
N SER A 4 -13.74 -77.82 96.36
CA SER A 4 -13.25 -79.11 95.85
C SER A 4 -11.71 -79.19 95.93
N PRO A 5 -11.10 -80.38 96.11
CA PRO A 5 -9.83 -80.53 96.79
C PRO A 5 -8.56 -80.50 95.90
N ILE A 6 -7.47 -79.86 96.33
CA ILE A 6 -6.27 -80.33 97.09
C ILE A 6 -5.24 -81.10 96.24
N VAL A 7 -4.03 -80.56 96.07
CA VAL A 7 -2.83 -81.40 95.95
C VAL A 7 -2.53 -81.91 97.36
N THR A 8 -2.99 -83.11 97.69
CA THR A 8 -2.80 -83.70 99.02
C THR A 8 -1.47 -84.43 99.01
N THR A 9 -0.53 -83.98 99.82
CA THR A 9 0.57 -84.86 100.24
C THR A 9 0.34 -85.20 101.71
N THR A 10 -0.05 -86.44 101.95
CA THR A 10 -0.21 -86.99 103.30
C THR A 10 1.11 -87.62 103.69
N TYR A 11 1.73 -87.11 104.75
CA TYR A 11 2.93 -87.73 105.32
C TYR A 11 2.49 -88.65 106.46
N VAL A 12 2.92 -89.91 106.45
CA VAL A 12 2.68 -90.86 107.54
C VAL A 12 3.99 -91.08 108.28
N LEU A 13 4.01 -90.77 109.58
CA LEU A 13 5.10 -91.15 110.48
C LEU A 13 4.72 -92.48 111.12
N THR A 14 5.59 -93.48 110.98
CA THR A 14 5.44 -94.80 111.62
C THR A 14 6.52 -94.94 112.68
N VAL A 15 6.12 -95.17 113.93
CA VAL A 15 7.03 -95.49 115.05
C VAL A 15 6.62 -96.84 115.62
N SER A 16 7.56 -97.78 115.74
CA SER A 16 7.31 -99.15 116.19
C SER A 16 8.34 -99.64 117.19
N ASP A 17 7.90 -100.40 118.20
CA ASP A 17 8.72 -101.26 119.06
C ASP A 17 8.39 -102.75 118.83
N ALA A 18 8.93 -103.65 119.66
CA ALA A 18 8.77 -105.10 119.49
C ALA A 18 7.33 -105.61 119.72
N GLU A 19 6.43 -104.82 120.33
CA GLU A 19 5.05 -105.24 120.62
C GLU A 19 3.97 -104.28 120.09
N SER A 20 4.33 -103.13 119.49
CA SER A 20 3.36 -102.18 118.93
C SER A 20 3.93 -101.30 117.80
N THR A 21 3.05 -100.82 116.92
CA THR A 21 3.34 -99.77 115.93
C THR A 21 2.24 -98.72 116.01
N VAL A 22 2.60 -97.44 116.13
CA VAL A 22 1.67 -96.31 116.02
C VAL A 22 2.00 -95.52 114.76
N THR A 23 0.97 -95.23 113.98
CA THR A 23 1.03 -94.34 112.82
C THR A 23 0.20 -93.08 113.05
N GLN A 24 0.77 -91.92 112.72
CA GLN A 24 0.05 -90.65 112.65
C GLN A 24 0.27 -90.03 111.27
N SER A 25 -0.80 -89.55 110.66
CA SER A 25 -0.75 -88.83 109.38
C SER A 25 -1.10 -87.35 109.54
N VAL A 26 -0.38 -86.49 108.82
CA VAL A 26 -0.70 -85.06 108.64
C VAL A 26 -0.93 -84.78 107.16
N THR A 27 -2.02 -84.07 106.86
CA THR A 27 -2.40 -83.63 105.51
C THR A 27 -2.29 -82.10 105.43
N VAL A 28 -1.56 -81.58 104.43
CA VAL A 28 -1.42 -80.13 104.16
C VAL A 28 -2.29 -79.73 102.96
N TYR A 29 -2.93 -78.55 103.04
CA TYR A 29 -3.83 -78.00 102.01
C TYR A 29 -3.21 -76.75 101.36
N VAL A 30 -3.25 -76.66 100.02
CA VAL A 30 -2.79 -75.50 99.22
C VAL A 30 -3.96 -75.02 98.35
N ASN A 31 -4.38 -73.75 98.49
CA ASN A 31 -5.44 -73.16 97.66
C ASN A 31 -4.92 -72.85 96.24
N ALA A 32 -5.67 -73.25 95.20
CA ALA A 32 -5.34 -72.98 93.80
C ALA A 32 -5.55 -71.50 93.40
N ILE A 33 -4.81 -71.02 92.39
CA ILE A 33 -5.00 -69.69 91.80
C ILE A 33 -6.33 -69.60 91.03
N SER A 34 -7.04 -68.48 91.14
CA SER A 34 -8.27 -68.17 90.40
C SER A 34 -8.28 -66.71 89.88
N ILE A 35 -8.97 -66.46 88.76
CA ILE A 35 -9.25 -65.11 88.25
C ILE A 35 -10.60 -64.67 88.80
N TYR A 36 -10.63 -63.51 89.47
CA TYR A 36 -11.86 -62.88 89.97
C TYR A 36 -12.29 -61.64 89.16
N ALA A 37 -11.42 -61.10 88.29
CA ALA A 37 -11.78 -60.01 87.39
C ALA A 37 -11.17 -60.22 86.00
N GLN A 38 -12.01 -60.24 84.97
CA GLN A 38 -11.60 -60.43 83.58
C GLN A 38 -11.34 -59.09 82.87
N PRO A 39 -10.41 -59.01 81.91
CA PRO A 39 -10.25 -57.82 81.09
C PRO A 39 -11.48 -57.54 80.24
N GLN A 40 -11.80 -56.25 80.08
CA GLN A 40 -12.95 -55.78 79.29
C GLN A 40 -12.48 -55.23 77.95
N SER A 41 -13.26 -55.49 76.89
CA SER A 41 -13.05 -54.84 75.60
C SER A 41 -13.22 -53.32 75.72
N VAL A 42 -12.39 -52.57 75.02
CA VAL A 42 -12.36 -51.10 75.04
C VAL A 42 -12.40 -50.57 73.62
N ILE A 43 -13.29 -49.62 73.33
CA ILE A 43 -13.20 -48.81 72.11
C ILE A 43 -12.78 -47.42 72.56
N ALA A 44 -11.70 -46.89 71.99
CA ALA A 44 -11.11 -45.64 72.41
C ALA A 44 -11.25 -44.55 71.36
N ALA A 45 -11.49 -43.35 71.88
CA ALA A 45 -11.46 -42.08 71.16
C ALA A 45 -10.15 -41.82 70.40
N SER A 46 -9.04 -42.26 71.00
CA SER A 46 -7.67 -42.06 70.54
C SER A 46 -6.74 -42.96 71.37
N VAL A 47 -5.44 -42.96 71.10
CA VAL A 47 -4.45 -43.80 71.81
C VAL A 47 -4.14 -43.38 73.27
N ALA A 48 -4.89 -42.44 73.86
CA ALA A 48 -4.63 -41.93 75.21
C ALA A 48 -5.19 -42.84 76.33
N GLU A 49 -4.33 -43.17 77.30
CA GLU A 49 -4.60 -43.79 78.62
C GLU A 49 -5.63 -44.94 78.73
N SER A 50 -5.82 -45.74 77.68
CA SER A 50 -6.66 -46.94 77.76
C SER A 50 -5.89 -48.13 78.31
N TYR A 51 -6.48 -48.84 79.28
CA TYR A 51 -5.89 -50.03 79.90
C TYR A 51 -6.85 -51.22 79.84
N VAL A 52 -6.27 -52.41 79.67
CA VAL A 52 -6.93 -53.67 80.02
C VAL A 52 -6.33 -54.20 81.32
N SER A 53 -7.18 -54.75 82.18
CA SER A 53 -6.80 -55.14 83.55
C SER A 53 -7.32 -56.54 83.86
N VAL A 54 -6.52 -57.36 84.53
CA VAL A 54 -6.93 -58.70 84.99
C VAL A 54 -6.81 -58.78 86.51
N GLY A 55 -7.70 -59.48 87.21
CA GLY A 55 -7.61 -59.71 88.66
C GLY A 55 -7.54 -61.18 89.02
N ALA A 56 -6.50 -61.56 89.77
CA ALA A 56 -6.30 -62.93 90.20
C ALA A 56 -5.99 -63.02 91.70
N SER A 57 -6.39 -64.12 92.34
CA SER A 57 -6.12 -64.45 93.73
C SER A 57 -5.50 -65.84 93.83
N GLY A 58 -4.49 -66.01 94.67
CA GLY A 58 -3.80 -67.27 94.90
C GLY A 58 -2.86 -67.14 96.10
N ILE A 59 -2.34 -68.25 96.61
CA ILE A 59 -1.33 -68.20 97.67
C ILE A 59 0.07 -67.96 97.09
N GLY A 60 0.83 -67.07 97.72
CA GLY A 60 2.17 -66.69 97.28
C GLY A 60 2.21 -65.44 96.38
N THR A 61 3.35 -65.23 95.73
CA THR A 61 3.57 -64.04 94.88
C THR A 61 2.87 -64.23 93.54
N LEU A 62 2.06 -63.24 93.14
CA LEU A 62 1.39 -63.22 91.84
C LEU A 62 2.24 -62.51 90.79
N SER A 63 2.29 -63.09 89.59
CA SER A 63 2.86 -62.48 88.39
C SER A 63 1.88 -62.55 87.23
N TYR A 64 1.94 -61.57 86.31
CA TYR A 64 1.09 -61.52 85.13
C TYR A 64 1.92 -61.57 83.86
N GLN A 65 1.30 -61.96 82.75
CA GLN A 65 1.90 -61.87 81.42
C GLN A 65 0.81 -61.65 80.37
N TRP A 66 0.86 -60.54 79.64
CA TRP A 66 -0.10 -60.23 78.58
C TRP A 66 0.32 -60.75 77.21
N PHE A 67 -0.70 -61.01 76.39
CA PHE A 67 -0.61 -61.43 75.00
C PHE A 67 -1.52 -60.53 74.14
N LYS A 68 -1.06 -60.17 72.94
CA LYS A 68 -1.87 -59.51 71.90
C LYS A 68 -2.02 -60.47 70.73
N ASN A 69 -3.26 -60.79 70.33
CA ASN A 69 -3.57 -61.73 69.26
C ASN A 69 -2.78 -63.05 69.44
N ASP A 70 -2.77 -63.57 70.67
CA ASP A 70 -2.03 -64.76 71.10
C ASP A 70 -0.50 -64.67 71.07
N VAL A 71 0.08 -63.52 70.69
CA VAL A 71 1.54 -63.27 70.73
C VAL A 71 1.95 -62.68 72.07
N LEU A 72 2.99 -63.26 72.68
CA LEU A 72 3.60 -62.80 73.93
C LEU A 72 4.05 -61.34 73.83
N ILE A 73 3.76 -60.54 74.87
CA ILE A 73 4.28 -59.17 75.01
C ILE A 73 5.39 -59.18 76.07
N PRO A 74 6.69 -59.25 75.71
CA PRO A 74 7.79 -59.69 76.60
C PRO A 74 8.04 -58.91 77.90
N SER A 75 7.34 -57.78 78.13
CA SER A 75 7.50 -56.94 79.33
C SER A 75 6.18 -56.51 79.95
N ALA A 76 5.05 -57.01 79.45
CA ALA A 76 3.73 -56.72 79.98
C ALA A 76 3.42 -57.65 81.16
N ASN A 77 4.12 -57.41 82.28
CA ASN A 77 4.08 -58.27 83.46
C ASN A 77 3.26 -57.71 84.63
N SER A 78 2.65 -56.54 84.43
CA SER A 78 1.77 -55.90 85.38
C SER A 78 0.32 -56.36 85.24
N ARG A 79 -0.45 -56.19 86.31
CA ARG A 79 -1.88 -56.44 86.36
C ARG A 79 -2.68 -55.62 85.32
N ASN A 80 -2.19 -54.43 85.00
CA ASN A 80 -2.77 -53.52 84.01
C ASN A 80 -1.82 -53.40 82.82
N TYR A 81 -2.34 -53.45 81.60
CA TYR A 81 -1.58 -53.23 80.37
C TYR A 81 -2.19 -52.07 79.56
N ARG A 82 -1.36 -51.10 79.19
CA ARG A 82 -1.78 -49.97 78.36
C ARG A 82 -1.90 -50.43 76.91
N VAL A 83 -3.07 -50.23 76.32
CA VAL A 83 -3.35 -50.57 74.92
C VAL A 83 -3.21 -49.33 74.04
N THR A 84 -2.45 -49.46 72.95
CA THR A 84 -2.12 -48.33 72.05
C THR A 84 -2.44 -48.63 70.59
N THR A 85 -2.88 -49.84 70.27
CA THR A 85 -3.10 -50.30 68.90
C THR A 85 -4.26 -51.29 68.88
N ASN A 86 -5.03 -51.32 67.79
CA ASN A 86 -6.15 -52.25 67.68
C ASN A 86 -5.69 -53.72 67.83
N GLY A 87 -6.51 -54.54 68.48
CA GLY A 87 -6.26 -55.97 68.64
C GLY A 87 -6.94 -56.60 69.86
N ASN A 88 -6.78 -57.91 69.99
CA ASN A 88 -7.34 -58.72 71.06
C ASN A 88 -6.28 -59.02 72.14
N TYR A 89 -6.60 -58.83 73.41
CA TYR A 89 -5.68 -58.91 74.52
C TYR A 89 -6.15 -59.94 75.56
N LYS A 90 -5.23 -60.76 76.07
CA LYS A 90 -5.47 -61.70 77.18
C LYS A 90 -4.26 -61.75 78.10
N ALA A 91 -4.45 -62.13 79.36
CA ALA A 91 -3.40 -62.26 80.35
C ALA A 91 -3.34 -63.66 80.94
N VAL A 92 -2.14 -64.15 81.23
CA VAL A 92 -1.92 -65.32 82.06
C VAL A 92 -1.48 -64.84 83.44
N ALA A 93 -2.19 -65.25 84.50
CA ALA A 93 -1.82 -64.98 85.88
C ALA A 93 -1.21 -66.25 86.49
N THR A 94 -0.09 -66.11 87.20
CA THR A 94 0.65 -67.20 87.81
C THR A 94 0.89 -66.91 89.29
N SER A 95 0.67 -67.90 90.17
CA SER A 95 0.96 -67.83 91.60
C SER A 95 2.07 -68.79 91.95
N THR A 96 3.06 -68.31 92.71
CA THR A 96 4.20 -69.13 93.16
C THR A 96 4.30 -69.09 94.69
N TYR A 97 4.16 -70.25 95.33
CA TYR A 97 4.34 -70.40 96.78
C TYR A 97 5.26 -71.58 97.09
N ARG A 98 6.38 -71.31 97.78
CA ARG A 98 7.38 -72.31 98.21
C ARG A 98 7.81 -73.28 97.09
N GLY A 99 7.99 -72.77 95.88
CA GLY A 99 8.45 -73.52 94.71
C GLY A 99 7.36 -74.20 93.87
N ILE A 100 6.09 -74.15 94.29
CA ILE A 100 4.96 -74.66 93.49
C ILE A 100 4.35 -73.50 92.70
N THR A 101 4.28 -73.65 91.38
CA THR A 101 3.67 -72.70 90.43
C THR A 101 2.35 -73.21 89.88
N MET A 102 1.33 -72.36 89.88
CA MET A 102 0.05 -72.61 89.21
C MET A 102 -0.33 -71.38 88.36
N SER A 103 -0.92 -71.60 87.19
CA SER A 103 -1.32 -70.52 86.28
C SER A 103 -2.76 -70.67 85.75
N VAL A 104 -3.41 -69.55 85.46
CA VAL A 104 -4.73 -69.47 84.85
C VAL A 104 -4.78 -68.33 83.82
N THR A 105 -5.48 -68.55 82.71
CA THR A 105 -5.58 -67.59 81.60
C THR A 105 -6.90 -66.82 81.66
N SER A 106 -6.87 -65.51 81.41
CA SER A 106 -8.05 -64.65 81.33
C SER A 106 -8.85 -64.87 80.05
N SER A 107 -10.07 -64.33 79.99
CA SER A 107 -10.78 -64.12 78.72
C SER A 107 -10.08 -63.08 77.85
N VAL A 108 -10.50 -63.01 76.58
CA VAL A 108 -9.99 -62.07 75.58
C VAL A 108 -10.78 -60.76 75.61
N ALA A 109 -10.10 -59.62 75.51
CA ALA A 109 -10.65 -58.27 75.40
C ALA A 109 -10.16 -57.56 74.12
N SER A 110 -11.06 -56.96 73.34
CA SER A 110 -10.72 -56.26 72.08
C SER A 110 -10.48 -54.76 72.30
N TYR A 111 -9.52 -54.18 71.57
CA TYR A 111 -9.25 -52.73 71.51
C TYR A 111 -9.43 -52.18 70.08
N LEU A 112 -10.17 -51.08 69.90
CA LEU A 112 -10.42 -50.38 68.62
C LEU A 112 -10.31 -48.85 68.79
N ILE A 113 -9.87 -48.12 67.76
CA ILE A 113 -9.76 -46.64 67.73
C ILE A 113 -10.84 -46.02 66.80
N ASN A 114 -11.48 -44.92 67.21
CA ASN A 114 -12.52 -44.19 66.45
C ASN A 114 -11.98 -43.02 65.61
N ASP A 115 -11.35 -43.30 64.47
CA ASP A 115 -10.82 -42.30 63.54
C ASP A 115 -11.66 -42.16 62.26
N ALA A 116 -11.95 -40.93 61.85
CA ALA A 116 -12.57 -40.61 60.56
C ALA A 116 -11.50 -40.51 59.46
N THR A 117 -11.76 -41.06 58.27
CA THR A 117 -10.85 -40.99 57.11
C THR A 117 -11.63 -40.70 55.84
N ILE A 118 -11.19 -39.72 55.04
CA ILE A 118 -11.78 -39.43 53.72
C ILE A 118 -11.16 -40.37 52.67
N THR A 119 -12.01 -41.05 51.89
CA THR A 119 -11.61 -41.99 50.84
C THR A 119 -11.85 -41.48 49.42
N ILE A 120 -12.78 -40.54 49.21
CA ILE A 120 -12.93 -39.79 47.94
C ILE A 120 -13.05 -38.30 48.25
N GLN A 121 -12.20 -37.51 47.60
CA GLN A 121 -12.16 -36.05 47.71
C GLN A 121 -13.13 -35.40 46.71
N PRO A 122 -13.73 -34.23 47.04
CA PRO A 122 -14.39 -33.40 46.04
C PRO A 122 -13.36 -32.87 45.02
N THR A 123 -13.81 -32.60 43.79
CA THR A 123 -12.94 -32.17 42.68
C THR A 123 -13.40 -30.84 42.09
N ASP A 124 -12.45 -30.07 41.55
CA ASP A 124 -12.72 -28.86 40.78
C ASP A 124 -13.70 -29.12 39.63
N SER A 125 -14.53 -28.12 39.32
CA SER A 125 -15.54 -28.24 38.26
C SER A 125 -15.92 -26.87 37.67
N SER A 126 -16.60 -26.91 36.54
CA SER A 126 -17.12 -25.73 35.86
C SER A 126 -18.56 -25.95 35.43
N ILE A 127 -19.42 -24.97 35.68
CA ILE A 127 -20.83 -24.98 35.28
C ILE A 127 -21.16 -23.76 34.41
N LEU A 128 -22.20 -23.91 33.59
CA LEU A 128 -22.82 -22.75 32.94
C LEU A 128 -23.65 -21.95 33.94
N LEU A 129 -23.77 -20.64 33.70
CA LEU A 129 -24.51 -19.70 34.54
C LEU A 129 -25.94 -20.20 34.81
N GLY A 130 -26.26 -20.35 36.09
CA GLY A 130 -27.55 -20.80 36.60
C GLY A 130 -27.77 -22.32 36.63
N ASN A 131 -26.77 -23.13 36.24
CA ASN A 131 -26.78 -24.57 36.44
C ASN A 131 -26.25 -24.94 37.84
N THR A 132 -26.33 -26.22 38.17
CA THR A 132 -25.82 -26.78 39.44
C THR A 132 -24.82 -27.89 39.17
N HIS A 133 -23.95 -28.17 40.15
CA HIS A 133 -23.03 -29.30 40.17
C HIS A 133 -23.04 -29.96 41.55
N SER A 134 -23.07 -31.29 41.57
CA SER A 134 -23.02 -32.05 42.81
C SER A 134 -21.57 -32.31 43.22
N LEU A 135 -21.11 -31.66 44.28
CA LEU A 135 -19.87 -31.99 44.96
C LEU A 135 -20.13 -33.16 45.91
N SER A 136 -19.23 -34.14 45.94
CA SER A 136 -19.37 -35.33 46.78
C SER A 136 -18.08 -35.67 47.51
N VAL A 137 -18.20 -36.26 48.70
CA VAL A 137 -17.10 -36.83 49.47
C VAL A 137 -17.42 -38.30 49.77
N ASP A 138 -16.43 -39.17 49.97
CA ASP A 138 -16.61 -40.45 50.69
C ASP A 138 -15.71 -40.50 51.90
N ALA A 139 -16.18 -41.12 52.97
CA ALA A 139 -15.42 -41.30 54.18
C ALA A 139 -15.76 -42.60 54.90
N THR A 140 -14.84 -43.05 55.75
CA THR A 140 -14.98 -44.20 56.64
C THR A 140 -14.72 -43.77 58.09
N GLY A 141 -15.29 -44.49 59.05
CA GLY A 141 -15.12 -44.31 60.49
C GLY A 141 -15.82 -45.44 61.24
N THR A 142 -15.42 -45.69 62.49
CA THR A 142 -16.04 -46.75 63.31
C THR A 142 -17.24 -46.25 64.12
N GLY A 143 -17.50 -44.93 64.14
CA GLY A 143 -18.71 -44.28 64.67
C GLY A 143 -19.60 -43.63 63.59
N ASP A 144 -20.68 -42.99 64.02
CA ASP A 144 -21.64 -42.30 63.16
C ASP A 144 -20.98 -41.14 62.42
N LEU A 145 -21.10 -41.11 61.09
CA LEU A 145 -20.51 -40.08 60.23
C LEU A 145 -21.46 -38.89 60.04
N THR A 146 -20.93 -37.69 60.24
CA THR A 146 -21.59 -36.41 59.99
C THR A 146 -20.73 -35.53 59.10
N TYR A 147 -21.36 -34.64 58.33
CA TYR A 147 -20.70 -33.79 57.33
C TYR A 147 -21.07 -32.32 57.59
N GLN A 148 -20.19 -31.40 57.19
CA GLN A 148 -20.50 -29.97 57.12
C GLN A 148 -19.71 -29.34 55.98
N TRP A 149 -20.40 -28.77 54.98
CA TRP A 149 -19.77 -28.09 53.85
C TRP A 149 -19.49 -26.60 54.13
N PHE A 150 -18.46 -26.09 53.46
CA PHE A 150 -18.00 -24.71 53.53
C PHE A 150 -17.82 -24.15 52.11
N LEU A 151 -18.09 -22.86 51.94
CA LEU A 151 -17.80 -22.06 50.74
C LEU A 151 -16.89 -20.90 51.16
N ASP A 152 -15.72 -20.79 50.54
CA ASP A 152 -14.70 -19.77 50.84
C ASP A 152 -14.39 -19.67 52.36
N ASN A 153 -14.35 -20.83 53.01
CA ASN A 153 -14.19 -21.03 54.46
C ASN A 153 -15.38 -20.62 55.34
N ALA A 154 -16.47 -20.09 54.78
CA ALA A 154 -17.70 -19.85 55.51
C ALA A 154 -18.56 -21.13 55.54
N GLU A 155 -19.12 -21.45 56.70
CA GLU A 155 -20.01 -22.59 56.87
C GLU A 155 -21.30 -22.41 56.06
N ILE A 156 -21.68 -23.44 55.30
CA ILE A 156 -22.94 -23.46 54.57
C ILE A 156 -24.00 -24.08 55.48
N SER A 157 -24.87 -23.24 56.03
CA SER A 157 -25.92 -23.68 56.96
C SER A 157 -26.76 -24.83 56.38
N GLY A 158 -26.88 -25.92 57.14
CA GLY A 158 -27.69 -27.09 56.78
C GLY A 158 -27.07 -28.03 55.74
N ALA A 159 -25.87 -27.74 55.23
CA ALA A 159 -25.16 -28.59 54.27
C ALA A 159 -24.45 -29.76 54.98
N THR A 160 -25.24 -30.70 55.50
CA THR A 160 -24.76 -31.81 56.35
C THR A 160 -24.77 -33.19 55.68
N SER A 161 -24.97 -33.22 54.37
CA SER A 161 -25.00 -34.45 53.56
C SER A 161 -23.66 -34.72 52.88
N ARG A 162 -23.44 -36.00 52.54
CA ARG A 162 -22.28 -36.46 51.74
C ARG A 162 -22.16 -35.76 50.38
N ILE A 163 -23.28 -35.35 49.80
CA ILE A 163 -23.37 -34.64 48.53
C ILE A 163 -23.91 -33.23 48.79
N TYR A 164 -23.26 -32.23 48.21
CA TYR A 164 -23.74 -30.85 48.20
C TYR A 164 -23.93 -30.35 46.77
N VAL A 165 -25.12 -29.85 46.46
CA VAL A 165 -25.45 -29.31 45.14
C VAL A 165 -25.08 -27.83 45.11
N ALA A 166 -23.91 -27.53 44.55
CA ALA A 166 -23.38 -26.19 44.43
C ALA A 166 -23.83 -25.53 43.11
N ASN A 167 -24.04 -24.22 43.16
CA ASN A 167 -24.36 -23.41 41.98
C ASN A 167 -23.56 -22.10 41.94
N THR A 168 -22.92 -21.75 43.04
CA THR A 168 -22.21 -20.48 43.22
C THR A 168 -20.72 -20.71 42.99
N ALA A 169 -20.05 -19.77 42.32
CA ALA A 169 -18.61 -19.87 42.13
C ALA A 169 -17.88 -19.69 43.47
N GLY A 170 -16.80 -20.43 43.68
CA GLY A 170 -15.96 -20.30 44.87
C GLY A 170 -15.26 -21.60 45.25
N THR A 171 -14.62 -21.60 46.41
CA THR A 171 -13.83 -22.73 46.90
C THR A 171 -14.59 -23.51 47.95
N TYR A 172 -14.91 -24.77 47.66
CA TYR A 172 -15.66 -25.65 48.55
C TYR A 172 -14.76 -26.61 49.30
N LYS A 173 -15.11 -26.92 50.55
CA LYS A 173 -14.54 -28.02 51.34
C LYS A 173 -15.59 -28.61 52.27
N VAL A 174 -15.37 -29.83 52.78
CA VAL A 174 -16.25 -30.48 53.74
C VAL A 174 -15.46 -31.05 54.91
N SER A 175 -15.94 -30.81 56.13
CA SER A 175 -15.44 -31.47 57.34
C SER A 175 -16.28 -32.71 57.61
N VAL A 176 -15.62 -33.86 57.82
CA VAL A 176 -16.27 -35.14 58.14
C VAL A 176 -15.91 -35.52 59.57
N SER A 177 -16.94 -35.77 60.39
CA SER A 177 -16.76 -36.18 61.79
C SER A 177 -17.33 -37.56 62.04
N SER A 178 -16.58 -38.46 62.69
CA SER A 178 -17.03 -39.76 63.18
C SER A 178 -17.21 -39.72 64.71
N THR A 179 -18.42 -39.97 65.19
CA THR A 179 -18.73 -39.93 66.63
C THR A 179 -19.16 -41.30 67.15
N LEU A 180 -18.48 -41.77 68.20
CA LEU A 180 -18.82 -43.01 68.89
C LEU A 180 -18.73 -42.79 70.40
N SER A 181 -19.81 -43.12 71.13
CA SER A 181 -19.85 -43.04 72.60
C SER A 181 -19.43 -41.68 73.18
N GLY A 182 -19.80 -40.59 72.51
CA GLY A 182 -19.50 -39.22 72.95
C GLY A 182 -18.11 -38.71 72.59
N SER A 183 -17.29 -39.50 71.88
CA SER A 183 -16.01 -39.05 71.33
C SER A 183 -16.12 -38.82 69.82
N THR A 184 -15.59 -37.68 69.36
CA THR A 184 -15.64 -37.27 67.95
C THR A 184 -14.23 -37.10 67.37
N SER A 185 -13.99 -37.68 66.20
CA SER A 185 -12.80 -37.47 65.37
C SER A 185 -13.22 -36.76 64.08
N THR A 186 -12.51 -35.70 63.67
CA THR A 186 -12.88 -34.85 62.53
C THR A 186 -11.71 -34.67 61.56
N VAL A 187 -11.99 -34.73 60.26
CA VAL A 187 -11.03 -34.51 59.17
C VAL A 187 -11.64 -33.61 58.07
N ASP A 188 -10.84 -32.69 57.53
CA ASP A 188 -11.24 -31.81 56.42
C ASP A 188 -10.86 -32.43 55.07
N SER A 189 -11.72 -32.22 54.06
CA SER A 189 -11.41 -32.53 52.66
C SER A 189 -10.37 -31.57 52.07
N ASN A 190 -9.84 -31.93 50.90
CA ASN A 190 -9.18 -30.96 50.02
C ASN A 190 -10.17 -29.90 49.53
N ASN A 191 -9.65 -28.75 49.11
CA ASN A 191 -10.44 -27.71 48.44
C ASN A 191 -10.83 -28.15 47.02
N ALA A 192 -12.07 -27.83 46.63
CA ALA A 192 -12.60 -28.00 45.28
C ALA A 192 -13.17 -26.66 44.76
N VAL A 193 -12.64 -26.14 43.67
CA VAL A 193 -13.05 -24.87 43.06
C VAL A 193 -14.18 -25.11 42.07
N LEU A 194 -15.31 -24.45 42.28
CA LEU A 194 -16.39 -24.37 41.29
C LEU A 194 -16.29 -23.05 40.52
N THR A 195 -16.15 -23.13 39.21
CA THR A 195 -16.18 -21.95 38.32
C THR A 195 -17.52 -21.83 37.60
N VAL A 196 -18.07 -20.60 37.54
CA VAL A 196 -19.29 -20.30 36.78
C VAL A 196 -18.91 -19.59 35.48
N THR A 197 -19.23 -20.21 34.36
CA THR A 197 -18.96 -19.70 33.01
C THR A 197 -20.27 -19.32 32.32
N GLY A 198 -20.25 -18.43 31.33
CA GLY A 198 -21.48 -18.08 30.63
C GLY A 198 -21.40 -16.79 29.84
N LEU A 199 -20.87 -15.74 30.47
CA LEU A 199 -20.69 -14.42 29.87
C LEU A 199 -19.24 -14.23 29.46
N ASN A 200 -18.99 -13.86 28.20
CA ASN A 200 -17.66 -13.48 27.75
C ASN A 200 -17.70 -12.30 26.79
N ILE A 201 -16.94 -11.24 27.08
CA ILE A 201 -16.75 -10.12 26.17
C ILE A 201 -15.67 -10.54 25.16
N THR A 202 -16.00 -10.58 23.87
CA THR A 202 -15.06 -11.00 22.83
C THR A 202 -14.31 -9.83 22.22
N SER A 203 -14.94 -8.65 22.11
CA SER A 203 -14.28 -7.44 21.64
C SER A 203 -15.09 -6.18 21.97
N ILE A 204 -14.41 -5.04 21.94
CA ILE A 204 -14.99 -3.70 21.88
C ILE A 204 -14.39 -2.97 20.68
N SER A 205 -15.07 -1.97 20.13
CA SER A 205 -14.54 -1.12 19.05
C SER A 205 -13.11 -0.63 19.34
N PRO A 206 -12.21 -0.60 18.34
CA PRO A 206 -10.87 -0.03 18.49
C PRO A 206 -10.95 1.49 18.70
N ASN A 207 -9.81 2.10 19.04
CA ASN A 207 -9.69 3.57 19.15
C ASN A 207 -10.22 4.25 17.88
N ALA A 208 -10.91 5.37 18.06
CA ALA A 208 -11.62 6.06 16.99
C ALA A 208 -11.28 7.56 16.96
N TYR A 209 -11.41 8.15 15.77
CA TYR A 209 -11.29 9.59 15.57
C TYR A 209 -12.66 10.19 15.29
N VAL A 210 -12.88 11.41 15.76
CA VAL A 210 -14.09 12.18 15.49
C VAL A 210 -13.70 13.61 15.08
N THR A 211 -14.32 14.16 14.04
CA THR A 211 -14.15 15.59 13.72
C THR A 211 -14.74 16.42 14.86
N GLN A 212 -14.10 17.52 15.26
CA GLN A 212 -14.56 18.37 16.34
C GLN A 212 -16.06 18.74 16.19
N GLY A 213 -16.87 18.43 17.22
CA GLY A 213 -18.33 18.59 17.21
C GLY A 213 -19.13 17.41 16.62
N GLY A 214 -18.45 16.38 16.10
CA GLY A 214 -19.07 15.18 15.52
C GLY A 214 -19.37 14.05 16.51
N SER A 215 -19.64 12.86 15.97
CA SER A 215 -19.86 11.64 16.76
C SER A 215 -19.35 10.39 16.06
N THR A 216 -18.99 9.34 16.82
CA THR A 216 -18.59 8.02 16.29
C THR A 216 -19.35 6.89 16.99
N SER A 217 -19.64 5.81 16.25
CA SER A 217 -20.35 4.65 16.80
C SER A 217 -19.36 3.65 17.40
N LEU A 218 -19.57 3.31 18.66
CA LEU A 218 -18.84 2.27 19.37
C LEU A 218 -19.76 1.05 19.56
N ALA A 219 -19.18 -0.14 19.58
CA ALA A 219 -19.91 -1.40 19.75
C ALA A 219 -19.14 -2.37 20.64
N ILE A 220 -19.87 -3.25 21.31
CA ILE A 220 -19.33 -4.40 22.04
C ILE A 220 -19.84 -5.70 21.41
N SER A 221 -18.97 -6.71 21.38
CA SER A 221 -19.32 -8.09 21.08
C SER A 221 -19.21 -8.94 22.34
N VAL A 222 -20.26 -9.71 22.62
CA VAL A 222 -20.34 -10.63 23.77
C VAL A 222 -20.80 -12.00 23.28
N THR A 223 -20.16 -13.05 23.75
CA THR A 223 -20.67 -14.43 23.63
C THR A 223 -21.36 -14.83 24.93
N ILE A 224 -22.59 -15.34 24.80
CA ILE A 224 -23.41 -15.82 25.91
C ILE A 224 -23.80 -17.27 25.65
N SER A 225 -23.61 -18.13 26.63
CA SER A 225 -24.03 -19.54 26.58
C SER A 225 -25.17 -19.79 27.56
N GLY A 226 -26.10 -20.67 27.19
CA GLY A 226 -27.20 -21.08 28.07
C GLY A 226 -28.49 -20.23 27.98
N GLY A 227 -28.63 -19.35 26.98
CA GLY A 227 -29.91 -18.66 26.69
C GLY A 227 -30.29 -17.55 27.68
N VAL A 228 -29.29 -16.88 28.27
CA VAL A 228 -29.49 -15.81 29.27
C VAL A 228 -29.49 -14.45 28.57
N SER A 229 -30.28 -13.49 29.05
CA SER A 229 -30.21 -12.10 28.60
C SER A 229 -29.05 -11.37 29.28
N VAL A 230 -28.33 -10.57 28.49
CA VAL A 230 -27.24 -9.70 28.97
C VAL A 230 -27.73 -8.26 28.96
N THR A 231 -27.44 -7.53 30.03
CA THR A 231 -27.62 -6.08 30.11
C THR A 231 -26.27 -5.40 29.99
N TYR A 232 -26.26 -4.20 29.39
CA TYR A 232 -25.06 -3.41 29.15
C TYR A 232 -25.19 -2.08 29.88
N GLN A 233 -24.05 -1.54 30.31
CA GLN A 233 -23.94 -0.19 30.83
C GLN A 233 -22.63 0.40 30.32
N TRP A 234 -22.72 1.36 29.39
CA TRP A 234 -21.53 2.07 28.91
C TRP A 234 -21.02 3.05 29.95
N GLN A 235 -19.70 3.24 29.96
CA GLN A 235 -18.97 4.10 30.87
C GLN A 235 -18.11 5.09 30.07
N PHE A 236 -18.02 6.32 30.55
CA PHE A 236 -17.11 7.37 30.06
C PHE A 236 -16.12 7.73 31.17
N ASN A 237 -14.83 7.59 30.91
CA ASN A 237 -13.75 7.78 31.90
C ASN A 237 -14.03 7.06 33.23
N GLY A 238 -14.55 5.82 33.15
CA GLY A 238 -14.89 4.98 34.30
C GLY A 238 -16.23 5.30 35.00
N THR A 239 -17.01 6.27 34.51
CA THR A 239 -18.32 6.65 35.08
C THR A 239 -19.46 6.20 34.19
N ASP A 240 -20.52 5.63 34.76
CA ASP A 240 -21.69 5.17 34.02
C ASP A 240 -22.38 6.32 33.25
N ILE A 241 -22.66 6.07 31.98
CA ILE A 241 -23.39 6.98 31.11
C ILE A 241 -24.88 6.65 31.23
N SER A 242 -25.67 7.58 31.78
CA SER A 242 -27.11 7.39 31.99
C SER A 242 -27.84 6.98 30.71
N GLY A 243 -28.55 5.84 30.75
CA GLY A 243 -29.38 5.32 29.65
C GLY A 243 -28.61 4.64 28.52
N ALA A 244 -27.28 4.55 28.61
CA ALA A 244 -26.44 3.92 27.59
C ALA A 244 -26.39 2.39 27.81
N ASN A 245 -27.49 1.70 27.47
CA ASN A 245 -27.69 0.29 27.83
C ASN A 245 -27.69 -0.67 26.63
N GLY A 246 -27.31 -0.17 25.46
CA GLY A 246 -27.31 -0.93 24.21
C GLY A 246 -25.99 -1.64 23.92
N ILE A 247 -26.01 -2.53 22.92
CA ILE A 247 -24.81 -3.17 22.35
C ILE A 247 -23.87 -2.18 21.63
N GLY A 248 -24.35 -0.96 21.38
CA GLY A 248 -23.56 0.13 20.81
C GLY A 248 -23.90 1.46 21.45
N TYR A 249 -22.98 2.42 21.31
CA TYR A 249 -23.08 3.76 21.86
C TYR A 249 -22.52 4.80 20.89
N LEU A 250 -23.23 5.91 20.72
CA LEU A 250 -22.80 7.03 19.88
C LEU A 250 -21.97 8.01 20.71
N ALA A 251 -20.65 7.87 20.66
CA ALA A 251 -19.71 8.73 21.37
C ALA A 251 -19.64 10.12 20.73
N ARG A 252 -19.77 11.16 21.56
CA ARG A 252 -19.77 12.58 21.17
C ARG A 252 -18.67 13.40 21.85
N GLN A 253 -17.94 12.79 22.77
CA GLN A 253 -16.92 13.45 23.57
C GLN A 253 -15.59 12.72 23.41
N THR A 254 -14.49 13.45 23.60
CA THR A 254 -13.14 12.89 23.63
C THR A 254 -12.89 12.24 24.98
N GLY A 255 -12.33 11.03 24.99
CA GLY A 255 -12.03 10.29 26.21
C GLY A 255 -12.15 8.78 26.05
N ASP A 256 -12.08 8.07 27.17
CA ASP A 256 -12.10 6.61 27.23
C ASP A 256 -13.51 6.08 27.45
N TYR A 257 -13.92 5.13 26.62
CA TYR A 257 -15.21 4.45 26.72
C TYR A 257 -15.01 2.98 27.08
N GLY A 258 -15.74 2.50 28.07
CA GLY A 258 -15.79 1.08 28.45
C GLY A 258 -17.24 0.63 28.58
N VAL A 259 -17.47 -0.66 28.78
CA VAL A 259 -18.81 -1.20 29.02
C VAL A 259 -18.77 -2.31 30.04
N VAL A 260 -19.74 -2.27 30.95
CA VAL A 260 -20.02 -3.34 31.91
C VAL A 260 -21.14 -4.18 31.35
N ALA A 261 -20.88 -5.48 31.21
CA ALA A 261 -21.87 -6.47 30.81
C ALA A 261 -22.27 -7.30 32.03
N THR A 262 -23.58 -7.43 32.26
CA THR A 262 -24.15 -8.15 33.40
C THR A 262 -25.14 -9.19 32.90
N ALA A 263 -24.92 -10.46 33.28
CA ALA A 263 -25.81 -11.58 32.99
C ALA A 263 -26.29 -12.21 34.29
N THR A 264 -27.60 -12.44 34.42
CA THR A 264 -28.19 -13.04 35.62
C THR A 264 -29.09 -14.21 35.23
N ARG A 265 -28.90 -15.37 35.86
CA ARG A 265 -29.79 -16.53 35.73
C ARG A 265 -29.95 -17.23 37.06
N ASN A 266 -31.19 -17.57 37.42
CA ASN A 266 -31.52 -18.31 38.65
C ASN A 266 -30.90 -17.70 39.92
N GLY A 267 -30.90 -16.36 40.01
CA GLY A 267 -30.34 -15.62 41.15
C GLY A 267 -28.81 -15.44 41.14
N ILE A 268 -28.10 -16.04 40.18
CA ILE A 268 -26.63 -15.93 40.05
C ILE A 268 -26.30 -14.88 39.01
N THR A 269 -25.44 -13.92 39.38
CA THR A 269 -25.04 -12.81 38.52
C THR A 269 -23.56 -12.90 38.18
N GLN A 270 -23.24 -12.75 36.90
CA GLN A 270 -21.88 -12.61 36.40
C GLN A 270 -21.72 -11.22 35.77
N ILE A 271 -20.68 -10.50 36.20
CA ILE A 271 -20.34 -9.15 35.71
C ILE A 271 -18.97 -9.22 35.05
N LYS A 272 -18.85 -8.65 33.84
CA LYS A 272 -17.57 -8.45 33.16
C LYS A 272 -17.46 -7.01 32.67
N THR A 273 -16.27 -6.44 32.81
CA THR A 273 -15.95 -5.10 32.29
C THR A 273 -15.02 -5.26 31.08
N SER A 274 -15.29 -4.52 30.01
CA SER A 274 -14.41 -4.49 28.83
C SER A 274 -13.10 -3.76 29.10
N SER A 275 -12.13 -3.89 28.19
CA SER A 275 -11.09 -2.86 28.02
C SER A 275 -11.71 -1.54 27.54
N THR A 276 -10.96 -0.44 27.63
CA THR A 276 -11.39 0.85 27.11
C THR A 276 -11.06 1.04 25.64
N THR A 277 -11.83 1.88 24.96
CA THR A 277 -11.55 2.43 23.63
C THR A 277 -11.47 3.95 23.70
N HIS A 278 -10.42 4.53 23.11
CA HIS A 278 -10.17 5.97 23.18
C HIS A 278 -10.72 6.69 21.94
N VAL A 279 -11.49 7.76 22.18
CA VAL A 279 -12.01 8.64 21.12
C VAL A 279 -11.22 9.93 21.10
N THR A 280 -10.51 10.22 20.01
CA THR A 280 -9.73 11.45 19.81
C THR A 280 -10.46 12.43 18.90
N ALA A 281 -10.57 13.71 19.30
CA ALA A 281 -11.07 14.75 18.41
C ALA A 281 -9.97 15.25 17.47
N VAL A 282 -10.29 15.42 16.18
CA VAL A 282 -9.42 16.01 15.16
C VAL A 282 -10.10 17.21 14.52
N ALA A 283 -9.30 18.18 14.06
CA ALA A 283 -9.81 19.34 13.34
C ALA A 283 -10.49 18.94 12.02
N ALA A 284 -11.46 19.74 11.58
CA ALA A 284 -12.08 19.57 10.27
C ALA A 284 -11.05 19.88 9.16
N PRO A 285 -11.04 19.14 8.04
CA PRO A 285 -10.18 19.45 6.91
C PRO A 285 -10.62 20.77 6.28
N THR A 286 -9.66 21.58 5.83
CA THR A 286 -9.92 22.89 5.21
C THR A 286 -9.09 23.05 3.95
N ILE A 287 -9.68 23.56 2.87
CA ILE A 287 -8.96 23.97 1.66
C ILE A 287 -8.89 25.50 1.67
N THR A 288 -7.69 26.04 1.56
CA THR A 288 -7.43 27.49 1.47
C THR A 288 -7.48 27.96 0.02
N SER A 289 -6.87 27.20 -0.90
CA SER A 289 -6.93 27.46 -2.33
C SER A 289 -6.70 26.18 -3.14
N PHE A 290 -7.18 26.17 -4.37
CA PHE A 290 -6.92 25.13 -5.36
C PHE A 290 -7.03 25.78 -6.74
N ASP A 291 -5.89 26.25 -7.24
CA ASP A 291 -5.78 27.04 -8.47
C ASP A 291 -4.79 26.40 -9.44
N SER A 292 -4.73 26.91 -10.68
CA SER A 292 -3.70 26.54 -11.65
C SER A 292 -2.82 27.73 -12.02
N LEU A 293 -1.57 27.45 -12.41
CA LEU A 293 -0.68 28.49 -12.95
C LEU A 293 -1.18 29.05 -14.28
N ALA A 294 -1.92 28.26 -15.07
CA ALA A 294 -2.61 28.69 -16.27
C ALA A 294 -4.04 28.11 -16.32
N ALA A 295 -5.05 28.98 -16.38
CA ALA A 295 -6.46 28.56 -16.45
C ALA A 295 -6.84 27.94 -17.80
N THR A 296 -6.12 28.32 -18.85
CA THR A 296 -6.31 27.83 -20.22
C THR A 296 -4.99 27.35 -20.77
N ILE A 297 -5.01 26.15 -21.33
CA ILE A 297 -3.89 25.57 -22.08
C ILE A 297 -4.36 25.23 -23.48
N THR A 298 -3.44 25.19 -24.43
CA THR A 298 -3.73 24.65 -25.77
C THR A 298 -3.55 23.14 -25.74
N LEU A 299 -4.29 22.39 -26.55
CA LEU A 299 -4.15 20.94 -26.67
C LEU A 299 -2.69 20.55 -26.95
N GLY A 300 -2.11 19.70 -26.09
CA GLY A 300 -0.67 19.42 -26.09
C GLY A 300 0.10 20.05 -24.95
N GLY A 301 -0.45 21.11 -24.36
CA GLY A 301 0.16 21.84 -23.25
C GLY A 301 -0.02 21.18 -21.88
N SER A 302 0.59 21.81 -20.89
CA SER A 302 0.47 21.45 -19.48
C SER A 302 0.30 22.70 -18.63
N THR A 303 -0.25 22.52 -17.42
CA THR A 303 -0.27 23.53 -16.35
C THR A 303 -0.07 22.83 -15.02
N ASP A 304 0.45 23.54 -14.04
CA ASP A 304 0.52 23.03 -12.67
C ASP A 304 -0.71 23.44 -11.88
N LEU A 305 -1.28 22.49 -11.13
CA LEU A 305 -2.28 22.71 -10.10
C LEU A 305 -1.58 22.90 -8.75
N VAL A 306 -2.07 23.85 -7.96
CA VAL A 306 -1.47 24.24 -6.67
C VAL A 306 -2.52 24.10 -5.55
N PRO A 307 -2.59 22.95 -4.87
CA PRO A 307 -3.49 22.74 -3.74
C PRO A 307 -2.91 23.30 -2.44
N VAL A 308 -3.67 24.09 -1.69
CA VAL A 308 -3.30 24.56 -0.34
C VAL A 308 -4.39 24.18 0.64
N PHE A 309 -4.08 23.35 1.63
CA PHE A 309 -5.04 22.78 2.57
C PHE A 309 -4.42 22.41 3.92
N ALA A 310 -5.26 22.12 4.91
CA ALA A 310 -4.83 21.71 6.26
C ALA A 310 -5.73 20.62 6.85
N ASN A 311 -5.24 19.99 7.93
CA ASN A 311 -5.96 19.01 8.75
C ASN A 311 -6.42 17.74 8.02
N GLY A 312 -5.69 17.31 6.99
CA GLY A 312 -5.99 16.07 6.27
C GLY A 312 -4.97 15.75 5.18
N THR A 313 -5.27 14.70 4.41
CA THR A 313 -4.52 14.29 3.22
C THR A 313 -5.28 14.66 1.96
N GLY A 314 -4.61 15.27 0.98
CA GLY A 314 -5.20 15.73 -0.27
C GLY A 314 -5.04 14.72 -1.41
N VAL A 315 -6.08 14.57 -2.22
CA VAL A 315 -6.06 13.79 -3.47
C VAL A 315 -6.73 14.62 -4.58
N ILE A 316 -6.10 14.72 -5.75
CA ILE A 316 -6.66 15.37 -6.94
C ILE A 316 -7.24 14.30 -7.87
N THR A 317 -8.49 14.47 -8.27
CA THR A 317 -9.15 13.68 -9.33
C THR A 317 -9.45 14.57 -10.55
N PRO A 318 -9.49 14.06 -11.78
CA PRO A 318 -9.11 12.70 -12.19
C PRO A 318 -7.61 12.44 -12.04
N GLY A 319 -7.25 11.14 -11.89
CA GLY A 319 -5.86 10.68 -11.78
C GLY A 319 -5.45 10.16 -10.41
N ASP A 320 -6.30 10.33 -9.39
CA ASP A 320 -6.07 9.91 -8.00
C ASP A 320 -4.68 10.31 -7.47
N ILE A 321 -4.27 11.54 -7.77
CA ILE A 321 -2.94 12.06 -7.48
C ILE A 321 -2.90 12.48 -6.01
N ALA A 322 -2.14 11.75 -5.18
CA ALA A 322 -1.88 12.16 -3.81
C ALA A 322 -0.97 13.40 -3.79
N VAL A 323 -1.34 14.40 -2.96
CA VAL A 323 -0.65 15.69 -2.90
C VAL A 323 -0.39 16.13 -1.47
N VAL A 324 0.67 16.91 -1.30
CA VAL A 324 0.95 17.68 -0.09
C VAL A 324 0.53 19.13 -0.32
N SER A 325 0.06 19.81 0.74
CA SER A 325 -0.33 21.21 0.65
C SER A 325 0.87 22.08 0.24
N GLY A 326 0.71 22.84 -0.84
CA GLY A 326 1.73 23.70 -1.45
C GLY A 326 2.46 23.08 -2.64
N ASP A 327 2.20 21.81 -2.98
CA ASP A 327 2.80 21.17 -4.15
C ASP A 327 2.41 21.86 -5.47
N GLN A 328 3.26 21.71 -6.49
CA GLN A 328 2.91 22.00 -7.88
C GLN A 328 2.77 20.69 -8.64
N VAL A 329 1.56 20.42 -9.13
CA VAL A 329 1.23 19.16 -9.81
C VAL A 329 0.93 19.40 -11.27
N SER A 330 1.84 18.98 -12.15
CA SER A 330 1.69 19.19 -13.59
C SER A 330 0.63 18.26 -14.19
N VAL A 331 -0.32 18.84 -14.90
CA VAL A 331 -1.39 18.14 -15.62
C VAL A 331 -1.41 18.55 -17.09
N SER A 332 -1.72 17.60 -17.97
CA SER A 332 -1.79 17.82 -19.43
C SER A 332 -3.09 17.26 -20.02
N PRO A 333 -4.26 17.78 -19.61
CA PRO A 333 -5.53 17.29 -20.11
C PRO A 333 -5.66 17.51 -21.63
N THR A 334 -6.25 16.55 -22.33
CA THR A 334 -6.52 16.62 -23.78
C THR A 334 -7.88 17.22 -24.13
N THR A 335 -8.71 17.45 -23.11
CA THR A 335 -10.02 18.12 -23.22
C THR A 335 -10.21 19.00 -21.99
N THR A 336 -11.07 20.01 -22.06
CA THR A 336 -11.40 20.83 -20.88
C THR A 336 -11.82 19.93 -19.73
N THR A 337 -11.03 19.94 -18.66
CA THR A 337 -11.12 18.98 -17.56
C THR A 337 -11.27 19.71 -16.24
N THR A 338 -12.29 19.33 -15.46
CA THR A 338 -12.44 19.78 -14.08
C THR A 338 -11.70 18.84 -13.16
N TYR A 339 -10.69 19.36 -12.48
CA TYR A 339 -10.00 18.68 -11.40
C TYR A 339 -10.71 18.97 -10.07
N THR A 340 -10.72 18.01 -9.16
CA THR A 340 -11.28 18.14 -7.82
C THR A 340 -10.25 17.69 -6.79
N LEU A 341 -9.82 18.63 -5.94
CA LEU A 341 -9.06 18.34 -4.73
C LEU A 341 -10.03 17.88 -3.65
N THR A 342 -9.82 16.68 -3.11
CA THR A 342 -10.52 16.16 -1.93
C THR A 342 -9.54 16.02 -0.77
N VAL A 343 -9.83 16.65 0.36
CA VAL A 343 -9.01 16.58 1.57
C VAL A 343 -9.76 15.78 2.63
N THR A 344 -9.13 14.71 3.14
CA THR A 344 -9.73 13.79 4.13
C THR A 344 -8.95 13.81 5.43
N ASN A 345 -9.62 13.96 6.58
CA ASN A 345 -8.98 13.88 7.89
C ASN A 345 -9.00 12.44 8.48
N LEU A 346 -8.39 12.24 9.65
CA LEU A 346 -8.34 10.94 10.33
C LEU A 346 -9.72 10.39 10.75
N ALA A 347 -10.72 11.28 10.93
CA ALA A 347 -12.11 10.92 11.19
C ALA A 347 -12.90 10.62 9.90
N ARG A 348 -12.24 10.56 8.74
CA ARG A 348 -12.83 10.33 7.40
C ARG A 348 -13.81 11.41 6.94
N SER A 349 -13.80 12.57 7.57
CA SER A 349 -14.52 13.76 7.10
C SER A 349 -13.76 14.35 5.91
N THR A 350 -14.50 14.83 4.91
CA THR A 350 -13.94 15.35 3.67
C THR A 350 -14.42 16.76 3.36
N VAL A 351 -13.57 17.53 2.67
CA VAL A 351 -13.94 18.77 1.99
C VAL A 351 -13.39 18.72 0.56
N GLY A 352 -14.11 19.29 -0.39
CA GLY A 352 -13.74 19.30 -1.80
C GLY A 352 -13.70 20.71 -2.39
N MET A 353 -12.77 20.95 -3.31
CA MET A 353 -12.74 22.15 -4.14
C MET A 353 -12.38 21.74 -5.57
N SER A 354 -13.02 22.35 -6.56
CA SER A 354 -12.80 22.02 -7.97
C SER A 354 -12.20 23.19 -8.73
N TYR A 355 -11.36 22.88 -9.71
CA TYR A 355 -10.76 23.84 -10.63
C TYR A 355 -10.83 23.29 -12.06
N THR A 356 -11.28 24.10 -13.01
CA THR A 356 -11.41 23.70 -14.41
C THR A 356 -10.26 24.24 -15.25
N VAL A 357 -9.47 23.33 -15.83
CA VAL A 357 -8.47 23.68 -16.84
C VAL A 357 -9.15 23.61 -18.21
N THR A 358 -9.24 24.76 -18.88
CA THR A 358 -9.79 24.82 -20.25
C THR A 358 -8.74 24.43 -21.27
N VAL A 359 -9.09 23.54 -22.19
CA VAL A 359 -8.23 23.12 -23.30
C VAL A 359 -8.77 23.72 -24.59
N THR A 360 -7.99 24.60 -25.22
CA THR A 360 -8.30 25.15 -26.54
C THR A 360 -7.55 24.39 -27.63
N THR A 361 -8.13 24.32 -28.83
CA THR A 361 -7.46 23.79 -30.03
C THR A 361 -7.34 24.90 -31.05
N GLY A 362 -6.28 24.84 -31.87
CA GLY A 362 -6.11 25.83 -32.91
C GLY A 362 -7.27 25.81 -33.91
N THR A 363 -7.55 26.97 -34.50
CA THR A 363 -8.65 27.19 -35.45
C THR A 363 -8.10 27.46 -36.85
N PHE A 364 -8.87 27.09 -37.87
CA PHE A 364 -8.56 27.34 -39.26
C PHE A 364 -9.60 28.29 -39.86
N VAL A 365 -9.12 29.33 -40.53
CA VAL A 365 -9.96 30.27 -41.28
C VAL A 365 -9.46 30.32 -42.72
N THR A 366 -10.37 30.24 -43.69
CA THR A 366 -10.01 30.37 -45.10
C THR A 366 -9.66 31.82 -45.45
N THR A 367 -8.75 32.01 -46.40
CA THR A 367 -8.44 33.35 -46.91
C THR A 367 -9.58 33.88 -47.79
N ALA A 368 -9.92 35.17 -47.66
CA ALA A 368 -11.21 35.68 -48.09
C ALA A 368 -11.40 35.76 -49.63
N ASN A 369 -10.30 35.78 -50.41
CA ASN A 369 -10.32 35.86 -51.88
C ASN A 369 -9.47 34.77 -52.55
N ALA A 370 -9.28 33.63 -51.90
CA ALA A 370 -8.34 32.60 -52.35
C ALA A 370 -8.77 31.87 -53.64
N SER A 371 -10.05 31.87 -53.97
CA SER A 371 -10.61 31.14 -55.12
C SER A 371 -10.22 31.72 -56.48
N SER A 372 -9.66 32.93 -56.52
CA SER A 372 -9.09 33.53 -57.74
C SER A 372 -7.61 33.17 -57.96
N LEU A 373 -7.01 32.39 -57.06
CA LEU A 373 -5.57 32.12 -57.04
C LEU A 373 -5.31 30.70 -57.53
N ASN A 374 -4.99 30.49 -58.80
CA ASN A 374 -4.56 29.17 -59.31
C ASN A 374 -3.15 28.81 -58.78
N ARG A 375 -3.06 28.40 -57.50
CA ARG A 375 -1.82 28.09 -56.76
C ARG A 375 -1.78 26.60 -56.35
N TYR A 376 -1.13 25.80 -57.18
CA TYR A 376 -0.78 24.40 -57.08
C TYR A 376 0.63 24.21 -56.46
N HIS A 377 1.26 23.04 -56.66
CA HIS A 377 2.48 22.63 -55.94
C HIS A 377 3.70 23.53 -56.16
N GLY A 378 4.57 23.60 -55.15
CA GLY A 378 5.90 24.21 -55.29
C GLY A 378 5.93 25.73 -55.14
N SER A 379 4.83 26.32 -54.68
CA SER A 379 4.80 27.72 -54.21
C SER A 379 5.80 27.92 -53.06
N THR A 380 6.34 29.12 -52.93
CA THR A 380 7.18 29.54 -51.80
C THR A 380 6.58 30.79 -51.16
N SER A 381 6.57 30.80 -49.83
CA SER A 381 6.05 31.91 -49.02
C SER A 381 7.19 32.55 -48.24
N VAL A 382 7.28 33.88 -48.28
CA VAL A 382 8.29 34.64 -47.55
C VAL A 382 7.59 35.77 -46.79
N THR A 383 7.66 35.74 -45.46
CA THR A 383 7.18 36.84 -44.62
C THR A 383 8.05 38.08 -44.86
N LEU A 384 7.41 39.19 -45.21
CA LEU A 384 8.03 40.48 -45.48
C LEU A 384 8.25 41.27 -44.17
N ALA A 385 9.08 42.30 -44.24
CA ALA A 385 9.44 43.12 -43.07
C ALA A 385 8.23 43.84 -42.43
N ASP A 386 7.19 44.13 -43.21
CA ASP A 386 5.94 44.75 -42.76
C ASP A 386 4.88 43.73 -42.30
N GLY A 387 5.21 42.44 -42.32
CA GLY A 387 4.32 41.35 -41.88
C GLY A 387 3.37 40.82 -42.95
N ARG A 388 3.34 41.40 -44.16
CA ARG A 388 2.71 40.78 -45.31
C ARG A 388 3.49 39.54 -45.74
N VAL A 389 2.90 38.67 -46.55
CA VAL A 389 3.57 37.46 -47.05
C VAL A 389 3.63 37.48 -48.56
N LEU A 390 4.84 37.47 -49.13
CA LEU A 390 5.04 37.22 -50.54
C LEU A 390 4.81 35.74 -50.82
N VAL A 391 3.96 35.42 -51.77
CA VAL A 391 3.75 34.06 -52.26
C VAL A 391 4.03 34.04 -53.76
N TYR A 392 4.98 33.22 -54.17
CA TYR A 392 5.40 33.14 -55.57
C TYR A 392 5.68 31.70 -55.98
N GLY A 393 5.80 31.53 -57.29
CA GLY A 393 5.91 30.22 -57.92
C GLY A 393 4.54 29.61 -58.19
N ASP A 394 4.58 28.56 -59.01
CA ASP A 394 3.48 27.70 -59.45
C ASP A 394 2.69 28.10 -60.73
N SER A 395 2.52 27.10 -61.62
CA SER A 395 1.45 26.95 -62.62
C SER A 395 1.36 25.49 -63.10
N MET A 396 0.16 24.99 -63.43
CA MET A 396 -0.07 23.62 -63.96
C MET A 396 0.72 23.26 -65.25
N ASP A 397 1.21 24.25 -66.00
CA ASP A 397 1.76 24.06 -67.36
C ASP A 397 3.26 24.43 -67.51
N HIS A 398 4.13 23.92 -66.65
CA HIS A 398 5.60 23.98 -66.85
C HIS A 398 6.25 25.38 -66.70
N GLY A 399 5.79 26.15 -65.70
CA GLY A 399 6.47 27.34 -65.18
C GLY A 399 5.86 28.65 -65.69
N THR A 400 5.10 29.31 -64.83
CA THR A 400 4.69 30.72 -64.98
C THR A 400 4.75 31.42 -63.63
N VAL A 401 4.93 32.74 -63.65
CA VAL A 401 5.64 33.50 -62.62
C VAL A 401 4.72 34.33 -61.72
N ARG A 402 3.54 33.80 -61.42
CA ARG A 402 2.56 34.56 -60.64
C ARG A 402 3.14 34.85 -59.26
N THR A 403 2.90 36.05 -58.78
CA THR A 403 3.36 36.53 -57.49
C THR A 403 2.21 37.29 -56.86
N ASP A 404 1.88 36.93 -55.63
CA ASP A 404 0.87 37.64 -54.83
C ASP A 404 1.49 38.07 -53.51
N VAL A 405 0.91 39.10 -52.93
CA VAL A 405 1.18 39.50 -51.54
C VAL A 405 -0.08 39.29 -50.72
N PHE A 406 0.03 38.50 -49.66
CA PHE A 406 -1.02 38.32 -48.66
C PHE A 406 -0.91 39.39 -47.57
N ASP A 407 -2.02 40.07 -47.31
CA ASP A 407 -2.14 41.01 -46.20
C ASP A 407 -2.92 40.35 -45.04
N PRO A 408 -2.27 40.10 -43.88
CA PRO A 408 -2.89 39.47 -42.73
C PRO A 408 -3.96 40.33 -42.05
N THR A 409 -3.96 41.65 -42.25
CA THR A 409 -4.91 42.58 -41.64
C THR A 409 -6.25 42.57 -42.35
N THR A 410 -6.23 42.45 -43.69
CA THR A 410 -7.44 42.37 -44.51
C THR A 410 -7.86 40.95 -44.85
N ASN A 411 -7.00 39.95 -44.58
CA ASN A 411 -7.19 38.55 -44.98
C ASN A 411 -7.33 38.37 -46.51
N LEU A 412 -6.57 39.15 -47.30
CA LEU A 412 -6.67 39.18 -48.76
C LEU A 412 -5.30 39.02 -49.43
N PHE A 413 -5.30 38.35 -50.58
CA PHE A 413 -4.19 38.38 -51.54
C PHE A 413 -4.37 39.52 -52.54
N SER A 414 -3.26 40.14 -52.94
CA SER A 414 -3.19 41.08 -54.06
C SER A 414 -2.14 40.61 -55.06
N GLU A 415 -2.49 40.53 -56.33
CA GLU A 415 -1.55 40.23 -57.41
C GLU A 415 -0.54 41.38 -57.56
N VAL A 416 0.74 41.04 -57.74
CA VAL A 416 1.84 42.00 -57.91
C VAL A 416 2.64 41.68 -59.18
N GLY A 417 3.69 42.45 -59.44
CA GLY A 417 4.61 42.17 -60.55
C GLY A 417 5.07 40.71 -60.52
N SER A 418 5.18 40.10 -61.70
CA SER A 418 5.65 38.73 -61.88
C SER A 418 7.15 38.70 -62.16
N SER A 419 7.86 37.65 -61.73
CA SER A 419 9.29 37.51 -62.01
C SER A 419 9.53 37.29 -63.52
N SER A 420 10.73 37.61 -63.98
CA SER A 420 11.11 37.53 -65.38
C SER A 420 11.53 36.11 -65.81
N PHE A 421 11.71 35.19 -64.86
CA PHE A 421 12.12 33.82 -65.14
C PHE A 421 11.06 32.82 -64.68
N THR A 422 10.70 31.92 -65.59
CA THR A 422 9.78 30.81 -65.31
C THR A 422 10.50 29.71 -64.54
N ARG A 423 10.23 29.60 -63.23
CA ARG A 423 10.89 28.67 -62.33
C ARG A 423 9.94 28.09 -61.27
N ASN A 424 10.19 26.84 -60.89
CA ASN A 424 9.58 26.15 -59.76
C ASN A 424 10.66 25.78 -58.71
N ASP A 425 10.24 25.32 -57.52
CA ASP A 425 11.14 24.84 -56.46
C ASP A 425 12.28 25.81 -56.09
N SER A 426 11.97 27.11 -56.16
CA SER A 426 12.96 28.18 -55.96
C SER A 426 12.83 28.75 -54.55
N PRO A 427 13.79 28.49 -53.65
CA PRO A 427 13.75 29.06 -52.31
C PRO A 427 13.90 30.59 -52.36
N GLY A 428 13.34 31.25 -51.35
CA GLY A 428 13.37 32.69 -51.24
C GLY A 428 13.67 33.13 -49.82
N VAL A 429 14.37 34.25 -49.68
CA VAL A 429 14.73 34.80 -48.38
C VAL A 429 14.60 36.32 -48.36
N LEU A 430 14.00 36.85 -47.30
CA LEU A 430 13.95 38.29 -47.04
C LEU A 430 15.35 38.78 -46.71
N LEU A 431 15.87 39.76 -47.44
CA LEU A 431 17.15 40.42 -47.20
C LEU A 431 17.01 41.54 -46.15
N THR A 432 18.15 41.99 -45.60
CA THR A 432 18.20 43.09 -44.62
C THR A 432 17.76 44.43 -45.19
N ASN A 433 17.84 44.60 -46.53
CA ASN A 433 17.34 45.79 -47.23
C ASN A 433 15.83 45.75 -47.52
N GLY A 434 15.11 44.73 -47.07
CA GLY A 434 13.66 44.58 -47.25
C GLY A 434 13.22 43.90 -48.56
N LYS A 435 14.13 43.68 -49.51
CA LYS A 435 13.83 42.91 -50.74
C LYS A 435 13.86 41.40 -50.48
N VAL A 436 13.20 40.61 -51.32
CA VAL A 436 13.28 39.14 -51.27
C VAL A 436 14.18 38.64 -52.38
N LEU A 437 15.25 37.92 -52.01
CA LEU A 437 16.09 37.19 -52.97
C LEU A 437 15.41 35.87 -53.31
N VAL A 438 15.26 35.59 -54.60
CA VAL A 438 14.87 34.28 -55.14
C VAL A 438 15.95 33.83 -56.09
N ALA A 439 16.45 32.61 -55.94
CA ALA A 439 17.50 32.08 -56.80
C ALA A 439 17.30 30.60 -57.14
N GLY A 440 17.88 30.19 -58.26
CA GLY A 440 17.90 28.79 -58.68
C GLY A 440 16.51 28.25 -59.01
N GLY A 441 16.34 26.95 -58.76
CA GLY A 441 15.10 26.21 -59.01
C GLY A 441 15.11 25.43 -60.33
N THR A 442 13.93 24.98 -60.72
CA THR A 442 13.69 24.17 -61.92
C THR A 442 13.01 25.01 -62.99
N THR A 443 13.58 25.02 -64.19
CA THR A 443 13.02 25.63 -65.42
C THR A 443 12.62 24.52 -66.39
N TYR A 444 11.76 24.82 -67.37
CA TYR A 444 11.27 23.82 -68.35
C TYR A 444 11.51 24.26 -69.80
N PRO A 445 12.77 24.47 -70.24
CA PRO A 445 13.04 24.72 -71.64
C PRO A 445 12.55 23.54 -72.50
N ASN A 446 11.70 23.81 -73.49
CA ASN A 446 11.18 22.81 -74.44
C ASN A 446 10.48 21.60 -73.77
N ALA A 447 9.72 21.85 -72.69
CA ALA A 447 9.02 20.83 -71.88
C ALA A 447 9.95 19.84 -71.14
N ASP A 448 11.25 20.14 -71.06
CA ASP A 448 12.25 19.31 -70.40
C ASP A 448 12.80 20.06 -69.18
N PHE A 449 12.88 19.42 -68.01
CA PHE A 449 13.27 20.12 -66.78
C PHE A 449 14.80 20.34 -66.70
N SER A 450 15.22 21.51 -66.22
CA SER A 450 16.61 21.90 -66.04
C SER A 450 16.81 22.79 -64.82
N SER A 451 17.91 22.62 -64.08
CA SER A 451 18.28 23.54 -63.00
C SER A 451 18.74 24.89 -63.57
N THR A 452 18.45 25.99 -62.87
CA THR A 452 18.94 27.33 -63.24
C THR A 452 19.90 27.91 -62.19
N SER A 453 20.75 28.84 -62.60
CA SER A 453 21.59 29.67 -61.71
C SER A 453 21.05 31.10 -61.54
N SER A 454 20.00 31.48 -62.29
CA SER A 454 19.49 32.85 -62.27
C SER A 454 18.91 33.22 -60.91
N ALA A 455 18.99 34.51 -60.57
CA ALA A 455 18.44 35.07 -59.35
C ALA A 455 17.78 36.42 -59.62
N GLU A 456 16.78 36.75 -58.80
CA GLU A 456 16.03 37.99 -58.85
C GLU A 456 15.73 38.52 -57.45
N LEU A 457 15.44 39.81 -57.39
CA LEU A 457 14.99 40.52 -56.21
C LEU A 457 13.56 41.00 -56.42
N PHE A 458 12.67 40.63 -55.50
CA PHE A 458 11.35 41.26 -55.37
C PHE A 458 11.44 42.43 -54.39
N ASP A 459 10.97 43.60 -54.82
CA ASP A 459 10.85 44.78 -53.98
C ASP A 459 9.39 44.97 -53.53
N PRO A 460 9.07 44.78 -52.23
CA PRO A 460 7.71 44.90 -51.70
C PRO A 460 7.20 46.35 -51.61
N LEU A 461 8.06 47.36 -51.80
CA LEU A 461 7.65 48.77 -51.82
C LEU A 461 7.10 49.16 -53.19
N SER A 462 7.73 48.69 -54.27
CA SER A 462 7.30 48.93 -55.65
C SER A 462 6.48 47.79 -56.25
N ASN A 463 6.32 46.67 -55.53
CA ASN A 463 5.64 45.46 -56.00
C ASN A 463 6.20 44.94 -57.34
N SER A 464 7.52 45.03 -57.53
CA SER A 464 8.19 44.74 -58.79
C SER A 464 9.42 43.86 -58.62
N TRP A 465 9.76 43.11 -59.67
CA TRP A 465 10.96 42.28 -59.73
C TRP A 465 12.10 42.97 -60.48
N SER A 466 13.33 42.62 -60.11
CA SER A 466 14.57 43.05 -60.78
C SER A 466 15.58 41.91 -60.80
N THR A 467 16.38 41.83 -61.86
CA THR A 467 17.45 40.82 -61.96
C THR A 467 18.64 41.19 -61.07
N THR A 468 19.30 40.20 -60.50
CA THR A 468 20.56 40.37 -59.73
C THR A 468 21.64 39.41 -60.26
N GLY A 469 22.83 39.42 -59.68
CA GLY A 469 23.90 38.48 -60.00
C GLY A 469 23.46 37.03 -59.87
N SER A 470 23.94 36.16 -60.76
CA SER A 470 23.58 34.73 -60.81
C SER A 470 24.56 33.87 -60.03
N MET A 471 24.11 32.69 -59.57
CA MET A 471 24.99 31.68 -58.99
C MET A 471 26.03 31.20 -60.01
N ASN A 472 27.19 30.79 -59.53
CA ASN A 472 28.25 30.20 -60.36
C ASN A 472 27.85 28.82 -60.88
N ILE A 473 27.06 28.07 -60.10
CA ILE A 473 26.58 26.73 -60.45
C ILE A 473 25.04 26.73 -60.41
N PRO A 474 24.35 26.23 -61.45
CA PRO A 474 22.90 26.03 -61.43
C PRO A 474 22.49 25.05 -60.33
N ARG A 475 21.38 25.31 -59.62
CA ARG A 475 20.94 24.48 -58.49
C ARG A 475 19.43 24.38 -58.40
N ARG A 476 18.93 23.16 -58.23
CA ARG A 476 17.59 22.86 -57.70
C ARG A 476 17.70 22.01 -56.44
N SER A 477 16.65 22.01 -55.60
CA SER A 477 16.63 21.21 -54.35
C SER A 477 17.83 21.48 -53.42
N PHE A 478 18.29 22.74 -53.39
CA PHE A 478 19.39 23.23 -52.56
C PHE A 478 18.84 23.98 -51.34
N PHE A 479 19.66 24.20 -50.32
CA PHE A 479 19.26 25.04 -49.18
C PHE A 479 19.69 26.50 -49.40
N MET A 480 18.93 27.43 -48.82
CA MET A 480 19.21 28.86 -48.83
C MET A 480 18.94 29.43 -47.44
N VAL A 481 19.92 30.10 -46.83
CA VAL A 481 19.83 30.62 -45.46
C VAL A 481 20.44 32.03 -45.40
N ARG A 482 19.69 33.01 -44.89
CA ARG A 482 20.24 34.33 -44.55
C ARG A 482 21.06 34.24 -43.27
N LEU A 483 22.27 34.78 -43.32
CA LEU A 483 23.23 34.84 -42.22
C LEU A 483 23.01 36.10 -41.36
N ASN A 484 23.54 36.12 -40.14
CA ASN A 484 23.45 37.28 -39.24
C ASN A 484 24.06 38.57 -39.82
N ASN A 485 25.06 38.44 -40.70
CA ASN A 485 25.68 39.58 -41.39
C ASN A 485 24.87 40.08 -42.60
N GLY A 486 23.68 39.52 -42.86
CA GLY A 486 22.80 39.90 -43.96
C GLY A 486 23.10 39.22 -45.30
N LYS A 487 24.24 38.54 -45.46
CA LYS A 487 24.54 37.74 -46.65
C LYS A 487 23.71 36.45 -46.68
N VAL A 488 23.63 35.79 -47.82
CA VAL A 488 22.85 34.55 -47.98
C VAL A 488 23.74 33.41 -48.41
N LEU A 489 23.78 32.34 -47.60
CA LEU A 489 24.44 31.09 -47.95
C LEU A 489 23.50 30.22 -48.78
N VAL A 490 24.00 29.71 -49.90
CA VAL A 490 23.36 28.68 -50.72
C VAL A 490 24.29 27.47 -50.85
N GLY A 491 23.76 26.26 -50.84
CA GLY A 491 24.63 25.08 -50.96
C GLY A 491 23.91 23.78 -51.29
N GLY A 492 24.68 22.85 -51.84
CA GLY A 492 24.20 21.54 -52.25
C GLY A 492 23.27 21.62 -53.46
N GLY A 493 22.26 20.75 -53.47
CA GLY A 493 21.30 20.62 -54.57
C GLY A 493 21.81 19.80 -55.75
N ILE A 494 21.08 19.91 -56.86
CA ILE A 494 21.32 19.16 -58.10
C ILE A 494 21.59 20.15 -59.23
N ARG A 495 22.73 19.97 -59.92
CA ARG A 495 23.18 20.83 -61.01
C ARG A 495 22.43 20.61 -62.32
N ASP A 496 22.15 19.37 -62.64
CA ASP A 496 21.56 18.91 -63.89
C ASP A 496 20.61 17.73 -63.62
N LYS A 497 20.40 16.81 -64.56
CA LYS A 497 19.46 15.69 -64.35
C LYS A 497 19.95 14.69 -63.30
N SER A 498 21.25 14.58 -63.01
CA SER A 498 21.79 13.54 -62.13
C SER A 498 22.92 13.99 -61.19
N THR A 499 23.51 15.17 -61.38
CA THR A 499 24.69 15.59 -60.62
C THR A 499 24.31 16.27 -59.32
N SER A 500 24.42 15.56 -58.20
CA SER A 500 24.34 16.12 -56.85
C SER A 500 25.60 16.94 -56.53
N LEU A 501 25.46 18.03 -55.77
CA LEU A 501 26.53 18.98 -55.47
C LEU A 501 26.92 18.96 -53.99
N ASN A 502 28.20 19.21 -53.71
CA ASN A 502 28.72 19.59 -52.39
C ASN A 502 29.21 21.05 -52.33
N SER A 503 29.18 21.78 -53.43
CA SER A 503 29.62 23.18 -53.47
C SER A 503 28.61 24.10 -52.78
N ALA A 504 29.11 25.25 -52.31
CA ALA A 504 28.33 26.29 -51.69
C ALA A 504 28.82 27.68 -52.11
N GLU A 505 27.94 28.67 -52.02
CA GLU A 505 28.18 30.04 -52.45
C GLU A 505 27.51 31.02 -51.47
N ILE A 506 28.03 32.23 -51.39
CA ILE A 506 27.43 33.33 -50.63
C ILE A 506 27.00 34.43 -51.59
N TYR A 507 25.74 34.86 -51.48
CA TYR A 507 25.24 36.10 -52.08
C TYR A 507 25.48 37.27 -51.14
N ASP A 508 26.11 38.31 -51.64
CA ASP A 508 26.28 39.58 -50.93
C ASP A 508 25.27 40.61 -51.46
N PRO A 509 24.26 41.03 -50.67
CA PRO A 509 23.26 41.98 -51.12
C PRO A 509 23.82 43.40 -51.33
N ALA A 510 25.01 43.73 -50.82
CA ALA A 510 25.63 45.04 -51.04
C ALA A 510 26.27 45.15 -52.43
N THR A 511 26.79 44.04 -52.95
CA THR A 511 27.40 43.98 -54.29
C THR A 511 26.52 43.28 -55.32
N GLU A 512 25.44 42.64 -54.89
CA GLU A 512 24.50 41.89 -55.74
C GLU A 512 25.18 40.74 -56.51
N THR A 513 26.16 40.08 -55.88
CA THR A 513 26.96 39.01 -56.50
C THR A 513 27.05 37.75 -55.66
N PHE A 514 27.18 36.59 -56.32
CA PHE A 514 27.52 35.31 -55.70
C PHE A 514 29.03 35.06 -55.74
N SER A 515 29.61 34.67 -54.60
CA SER A 515 31.00 34.24 -54.47
C SER A 515 31.08 32.83 -53.89
N SER A 516 31.96 31.98 -54.42
CA SER A 516 32.17 30.62 -53.90
C SER A 516 32.75 30.64 -52.48
N VAL A 517 32.33 29.68 -51.66
CA VAL A 517 32.94 29.35 -50.37
C VAL A 517 33.52 27.93 -50.42
N PRO A 518 34.27 27.46 -49.42
CA PRO A 518 34.75 26.08 -49.40
C PRO A 518 33.62 25.07 -49.60
N ASN A 519 33.91 23.96 -50.28
CA ASN A 519 32.94 22.89 -50.49
C ASN A 519 32.61 22.18 -49.17
N MET A 520 31.37 21.70 -49.05
CA MET A 520 30.92 20.93 -47.90
C MET A 520 31.71 19.60 -47.78
N PRO A 521 32.14 19.23 -46.56
CA PRO A 521 32.92 18.02 -46.35
C PRO A 521 32.07 16.74 -46.40
N GLY A 522 32.72 15.63 -46.75
CA GLY A 522 32.14 14.28 -46.72
C GLY A 522 31.47 13.86 -48.03
N SER A 523 30.37 14.50 -48.41
CA SER A 523 29.54 14.04 -49.55
C SER A 523 28.68 15.15 -50.17
N ASN A 524 28.16 14.86 -51.38
CA ASN A 524 27.15 15.69 -52.04
C ASN A 524 25.84 15.69 -51.23
N ARG A 525 25.11 16.82 -51.26
CA ARG A 525 23.95 17.07 -50.40
C ARG A 525 22.78 17.65 -51.18
N ALA A 526 22.27 16.89 -52.16
CA ALA A 526 21.01 17.19 -52.81
C ALA A 526 19.85 17.01 -51.80
N GLY A 527 18.91 17.96 -51.74
CA GLY A 527 17.74 17.86 -50.87
C GLY A 527 17.97 18.17 -49.39
N ALA A 528 19.21 18.50 -48.98
CA ALA A 528 19.52 18.84 -47.60
C ALA A 528 18.70 20.03 -47.09
N ARG A 529 18.48 20.05 -45.78
CA ARG A 529 17.81 21.14 -45.07
C ARG A 529 18.82 21.92 -44.26
N ALA A 530 18.61 23.22 -44.13
CA ALA A 530 19.51 24.05 -43.36
C ALA A 530 18.75 25.10 -42.53
N VAL A 531 19.31 25.45 -41.39
CA VAL A 531 18.76 26.49 -40.51
C VAL A 531 19.87 27.30 -39.87
N LEU A 532 19.61 28.58 -39.66
CA LEU A 532 20.47 29.46 -38.88
C LEU A 532 20.30 29.16 -37.39
N LEU A 533 21.42 28.89 -36.71
CA LEU A 533 21.48 28.69 -35.27
C LEU A 533 21.60 30.04 -34.55
N SER A 534 21.23 30.06 -33.26
CA SER A 534 21.30 31.25 -32.41
C SER A 534 22.72 31.83 -32.28
N ASN A 535 23.75 30.98 -32.41
CA ASN A 535 25.15 31.40 -32.41
C ASN A 535 25.63 31.99 -33.76
N GLY A 536 24.77 32.03 -34.79
CA GLY A 536 25.08 32.57 -36.12
C GLY A 536 25.66 31.57 -37.11
N ASN A 537 25.90 30.32 -36.70
CA ASN A 537 26.31 29.25 -37.60
C ASN A 537 25.10 28.65 -38.33
N VAL A 538 25.34 27.97 -39.46
CA VAL A 538 24.29 27.28 -40.21
C VAL A 538 24.43 25.77 -40.02
N LEU A 539 23.43 25.14 -39.42
CA LEU A 539 23.31 23.68 -39.40
C LEU A 539 22.74 23.21 -40.73
N VAL A 540 23.41 22.26 -41.39
CA VAL A 540 22.94 21.57 -42.59
C VAL A 540 22.75 20.11 -42.28
N VAL A 541 21.54 19.58 -42.47
CA VAL A 541 21.17 18.20 -42.14
C VAL A 541 20.76 17.41 -43.38
N GLY A 542 21.17 16.15 -43.41
CA GLY A 542 20.72 15.17 -44.40
C GLY A 542 21.15 15.48 -45.83
N GLY A 543 20.26 15.13 -46.77
CA GLY A 543 20.47 15.14 -48.22
C GLY A 543 20.94 13.79 -48.78
N SER A 544 21.30 13.76 -50.06
CA SER A 544 21.89 12.60 -50.75
C SER A 544 22.98 12.99 -51.75
N ASP A 545 23.74 11.99 -52.19
CA ASP A 545 24.58 12.10 -53.39
C ASP A 545 23.91 11.61 -54.68
N GLY A 546 22.63 11.22 -54.62
CA GLY A 546 21.89 10.59 -55.71
C GLY A 546 21.80 9.06 -55.61
N SER A 547 22.59 8.44 -54.73
CA SER A 547 22.60 6.99 -54.48
C SER A 547 22.39 6.63 -53.00
N SER A 548 22.97 7.41 -52.08
CA SER A 548 22.95 7.18 -50.64
C SER A 548 22.30 8.35 -49.92
N LEU A 549 21.57 8.05 -48.84
CA LEU A 549 20.90 9.05 -48.00
C LEU A 549 21.69 9.32 -46.74
N TRP A 550 21.72 10.58 -46.30
CA TRP A 550 22.55 10.99 -45.18
C TRP A 550 21.77 11.14 -43.88
N LYS A 551 22.27 10.52 -42.82
CA LYS A 551 21.98 10.88 -41.41
C LYS A 551 22.94 11.94 -40.87
N SER A 552 23.97 12.28 -41.64
CA SER A 552 25.01 13.21 -41.22
C SER A 552 24.54 14.68 -41.31
N ALA A 553 25.07 15.49 -40.41
CA ALA A 553 24.95 16.93 -40.44
C ALA A 553 26.33 17.59 -40.46
N ILE A 554 26.38 18.84 -40.89
CA ILE A 554 27.57 19.69 -40.89
C ILE A 554 27.17 21.10 -40.48
N ILE A 555 28.14 21.88 -40.02
CA ILE A 555 27.96 23.26 -39.60
C ILE A 555 28.82 24.16 -40.47
N PHE A 556 28.25 25.25 -40.97
CA PHE A 556 28.99 26.34 -41.58
C PHE A 556 29.15 27.48 -40.59
N ASP A 557 30.38 27.91 -40.38
CA ASP A 557 30.71 29.13 -39.65
C ASP A 557 30.97 30.27 -40.65
N ALA A 558 30.07 31.26 -40.65
CA ALA A 558 30.13 32.40 -41.55
C ALA A 558 31.22 33.42 -41.18
N VAL A 559 31.71 33.41 -39.94
CA VAL A 559 32.79 34.30 -39.47
C VAL A 559 34.13 33.76 -39.98
N THR A 560 34.36 32.46 -39.84
CA THR A 560 35.60 31.81 -40.29
C THR A 560 35.56 31.32 -41.75
N ASN A 561 34.37 31.36 -42.38
CA ASN A 561 34.12 30.84 -43.72
C ASN A 561 34.55 29.37 -43.87
N SER A 562 34.18 28.55 -42.89
CA SER A 562 34.65 27.16 -42.79
C SER A 562 33.53 26.19 -42.43
N TRP A 563 33.76 24.90 -42.72
CA TRP A 563 32.83 23.82 -42.40
C TRP A 563 33.39 22.93 -41.30
N SER A 564 32.52 22.45 -40.42
CA SER A 564 32.84 21.44 -39.41
C SER A 564 31.78 20.34 -39.35
N SER A 565 32.15 19.17 -38.86
CA SER A 565 31.21 18.08 -38.56
C SER A 565 30.54 18.29 -37.20
N VAL A 566 29.34 17.73 -37.04
CA VAL A 566 28.68 17.58 -35.73
C VAL A 566 29.26 16.39 -34.96
N SER A 567 29.05 16.34 -33.63
CA SER A 567 29.60 15.29 -32.76
C SER A 567 28.80 13.98 -32.80
N SER A 568 27.53 14.01 -33.23
CA SER A 568 26.73 12.81 -33.47
C SER A 568 25.81 12.97 -34.68
N GLN A 569 25.32 11.87 -35.24
CA GLN A 569 24.41 11.87 -36.40
C GLN A 569 22.95 11.81 -35.97
N MET A 570 22.05 12.19 -36.88
CA MET A 570 20.60 11.96 -36.71
C MET A 570 20.33 10.46 -36.50
N GLN A 571 19.32 10.14 -35.70
CA GLN A 571 18.92 8.76 -35.44
C GLN A 571 18.20 8.18 -36.66
N THR A 572 17.44 9.00 -37.38
CA THR A 572 16.69 8.60 -38.58
C THR A 572 17.13 9.37 -39.83
N GLU A 573 16.91 8.77 -40.99
CA GLU A 573 17.07 9.46 -42.28
C GLU A 573 15.90 10.42 -42.51
N HIS A 574 16.22 11.70 -42.77
CA HIS A 574 15.26 12.78 -43.04
C HIS A 574 15.43 13.34 -44.46
N TYR A 575 15.79 12.48 -45.42
CA TYR A 575 16.46 12.82 -46.67
C TYR A 575 15.82 13.96 -47.48
N LEU A 576 14.51 13.89 -47.70
CA LEU A 576 13.75 14.89 -48.44
C LEU A 576 12.51 15.29 -47.68
N ASN A 577 12.12 16.56 -47.84
CA ASN A 577 10.84 17.07 -47.39
C ASN A 577 10.59 16.94 -45.89
N ALA A 578 11.65 16.83 -45.09
CA ALA A 578 11.57 17.03 -43.64
C ALA A 578 11.33 18.51 -43.33
N ALA A 579 10.56 18.76 -42.28
CA ALA A 579 10.47 20.08 -41.67
C ALA A 579 11.66 20.29 -40.74
N ILE A 580 12.19 21.51 -40.72
CA ILE A 580 13.25 21.93 -39.81
C ILE A 580 12.85 23.26 -39.17
N VAL A 581 13.01 23.38 -37.86
CA VAL A 581 12.67 24.60 -37.14
C VAL A 581 13.55 24.78 -35.89
N THR A 582 14.02 26.00 -35.67
CA THR A 582 14.74 26.36 -34.43
C THR A 582 13.74 26.69 -33.34
N LEU A 583 13.85 26.03 -32.19
CA LEU A 583 13.03 26.21 -31.01
C LEU A 583 13.45 27.49 -30.24
N ASN A 584 12.58 27.99 -29.35
CA ASN A 584 12.87 29.17 -28.54
C ASN A 584 14.08 29.02 -27.61
N ASP A 585 14.42 27.79 -27.22
CA ASP A 585 15.61 27.49 -26.42
C ASP A 585 16.90 27.32 -27.26
N GLY A 586 16.80 27.48 -28.59
CA GLY A 586 17.91 27.39 -29.52
C GLY A 586 18.18 25.99 -30.08
N ARG A 587 17.55 24.94 -29.56
CA ARG A 587 17.62 23.60 -30.17
C ARG A 587 16.91 23.57 -31.52
N VAL A 588 17.19 22.58 -32.36
CA VAL A 588 16.55 22.44 -33.68
C VAL A 588 15.77 21.14 -33.74
N LEU A 589 14.49 21.22 -34.11
CA LEU A 589 13.66 20.06 -34.40
C LEU A 589 13.73 19.74 -35.90
N ILE A 590 13.98 18.47 -36.22
CA ILE A 590 13.90 17.90 -37.56
C ILE A 590 12.76 16.87 -37.52
N ALA A 591 11.72 17.06 -38.34
CA ALA A 591 10.52 16.23 -38.29
C ALA A 591 10.12 15.69 -39.65
N GLY A 592 9.83 14.39 -39.70
CA GLY A 592 9.30 13.72 -40.87
C GLY A 592 10.27 13.67 -42.05
N GLY A 593 9.77 13.68 -43.28
CA GLY A 593 10.55 13.49 -44.48
C GLY A 593 10.49 12.04 -44.98
N GLN A 594 11.51 11.62 -45.74
CA GLN A 594 11.54 10.31 -46.40
C GLN A 594 12.75 9.46 -46.02
N THR A 595 12.54 8.13 -45.98
CA THR A 595 13.59 7.12 -45.94
C THR A 595 14.10 6.75 -47.34
N SER A 596 15.12 5.88 -47.40
CA SER A 596 15.67 5.30 -48.64
C SER A 596 14.67 4.48 -49.46
N GLY A 597 13.61 3.96 -48.83
CA GLY A 597 12.50 3.29 -49.52
C GLY A 597 11.43 4.26 -50.07
N ALA A 598 11.67 5.58 -50.03
CA ALA A 598 10.68 6.63 -50.32
C ALA A 598 9.46 6.63 -49.37
N GLU A 599 9.56 5.95 -48.24
CA GLU A 599 8.52 5.89 -47.21
C GLU A 599 8.53 7.17 -46.37
N SER A 600 7.35 7.64 -45.97
CA SER A 600 7.21 8.79 -45.07
C SER A 600 7.67 8.45 -43.65
N VAL A 601 8.30 9.40 -42.96
CA VAL A 601 8.92 9.20 -41.63
C VAL A 601 8.03 9.76 -40.52
N SER A 602 7.82 9.00 -39.44
CA SER A 602 7.18 9.50 -38.20
C SER A 602 8.19 10.06 -37.20
N LYS A 603 9.45 9.65 -37.29
CA LYS A 603 10.50 10.01 -36.35
C LYS A 603 10.81 11.50 -36.41
N THR A 604 11.32 12.00 -35.29
CA THR A 604 11.93 13.32 -35.19
C THR A 604 13.30 13.21 -34.53
N ASP A 605 14.15 14.16 -34.86
CA ASP A 605 15.48 14.31 -34.31
C ASP A 605 15.61 15.74 -33.74
N ILE A 606 16.26 15.88 -32.59
CA ILE A 606 16.52 17.18 -31.95
C ILE A 606 18.03 17.39 -31.92
N PHE A 607 18.49 18.49 -32.51
CA PHE A 607 19.87 18.92 -32.42
C PHE A 607 20.04 19.95 -31.30
N ASP A 608 20.98 19.69 -30.41
CA ASP A 608 21.42 20.64 -29.39
C ASP A 608 22.72 21.32 -29.85
N PRO A 609 22.70 22.64 -30.17
CA PRO A 609 23.89 23.36 -30.61
C PRO A 609 24.92 23.60 -29.49
N VAL A 610 24.53 23.49 -28.22
CA VAL A 610 25.43 23.66 -27.07
C VAL A 610 26.32 22.43 -26.91
N THR A 611 25.73 21.24 -27.00
CA THR A 611 26.48 19.98 -26.91
C THR A 611 26.98 19.48 -28.28
N ASN A 612 26.50 20.08 -29.37
CA ASN A 612 26.79 19.69 -30.76
C ASN A 612 26.36 18.24 -31.08
N THR A 613 25.24 17.79 -30.52
CA THR A 613 24.75 16.41 -30.64
C THR A 613 23.27 16.33 -30.99
N PHE A 614 22.90 15.25 -31.68
CA PHE A 614 21.51 14.83 -31.88
C PHE A 614 21.02 13.87 -30.80
N SER A 615 19.72 13.98 -30.49
CA SER A 615 18.93 13.02 -29.71
C SER A 615 17.61 12.73 -30.43
N ALA A 616 17.05 11.54 -30.25
CA ALA A 616 15.70 11.24 -30.75
C ALA A 616 14.66 12.15 -30.07
N GLY A 617 13.78 12.75 -30.87
CA GLY A 617 12.61 13.47 -30.37
C GLY A 617 11.36 12.59 -30.31
N PRO A 618 10.21 13.15 -29.87
CA PRO A 618 8.93 12.44 -29.92
C PRO A 618 8.49 12.16 -31.35
N GLU A 619 7.67 11.14 -31.56
CA GLU A 619 7.20 10.79 -32.91
C GLU A 619 5.97 11.60 -33.33
N LEU A 620 5.91 11.92 -34.61
CA LEU A 620 4.68 12.38 -35.26
C LEU A 620 3.58 11.33 -35.08
N SER A 621 2.34 11.79 -34.96
CA SER A 621 1.18 10.90 -34.82
C SER A 621 0.96 10.00 -36.04
N THR A 622 1.42 10.48 -37.21
CA THR A 622 1.40 9.78 -38.49
C THR A 622 2.71 10.08 -39.24
N PRO A 623 3.27 9.11 -39.99
CA PRO A 623 4.46 9.35 -40.79
C PRO A 623 4.18 10.36 -41.90
N ARG A 624 4.99 11.42 -42.01
CA ARG A 624 4.73 12.52 -42.96
C ARG A 624 5.98 13.02 -43.63
N GLN A 625 5.85 13.36 -44.91
CA GLN A 625 6.83 14.15 -45.67
C GLN A 625 6.16 15.41 -46.24
N GLY A 626 6.94 16.46 -46.51
CA GLY A 626 6.43 17.69 -47.11
C GLY A 626 5.53 18.49 -46.17
N LEU A 627 5.64 18.23 -44.86
CA LEU A 627 5.04 19.04 -43.82
C LEU A 627 5.86 20.31 -43.58
N THR A 628 5.22 21.30 -42.97
CA THR A 628 5.87 22.55 -42.56
C THR A 628 5.80 22.71 -41.04
N ALA A 629 6.83 23.30 -40.43
CA ALA A 629 6.93 23.52 -38.99
C ALA A 629 7.12 25.01 -38.67
N HIS A 630 6.39 25.52 -37.67
CA HIS A 630 6.54 26.90 -37.19
C HIS A 630 6.47 26.95 -35.67
N VAL A 631 7.34 27.74 -35.04
CA VAL A 631 7.24 28.03 -33.59
C VAL A 631 6.13 29.06 -33.37
N LEU A 632 5.20 28.74 -32.48
CA LEU A 632 4.11 29.60 -32.05
C LEU A 632 4.55 30.53 -30.91
N ARG A 633 3.73 31.52 -30.59
CA ARG A 633 4.03 32.51 -29.53
C ARG A 633 4.21 31.91 -28.15
N ASP A 634 3.55 30.80 -27.87
CA ASP A 634 3.67 30.07 -26.61
C ASP A 634 4.89 29.12 -26.57
N GLY A 635 5.72 29.12 -27.62
CA GLY A 635 6.92 28.30 -27.75
C GLY A 635 6.70 26.88 -28.27
N LYS A 636 5.45 26.46 -28.51
CA LYS A 636 5.16 25.17 -29.15
C LYS A 636 5.44 25.22 -30.65
N VAL A 637 5.58 24.05 -31.27
CA VAL A 637 5.77 23.95 -32.72
C VAL A 637 4.54 23.33 -33.35
N VAL A 638 3.92 24.02 -34.32
CA VAL A 638 2.85 23.46 -35.14
C VAL A 638 3.44 22.78 -36.38
N LEU A 639 2.99 21.54 -36.65
CA LEU A 639 3.46 20.67 -37.73
C LEU A 639 2.29 20.34 -38.68
N ILE A 640 2.26 21.02 -39.83
CA ILE A 640 1.06 21.15 -40.66
C ILE A 640 1.21 20.40 -41.98
N GLY A 641 0.18 19.62 -42.33
CA GLY A 641 0.03 18.98 -43.65
C GLY A 641 1.08 17.92 -43.93
N GLY A 642 1.41 17.76 -45.21
CA GLY A 642 2.32 16.75 -45.74
C GLY A 642 1.59 15.60 -46.45
N ALA A 643 2.35 14.58 -46.83
CA ALA A 643 1.81 13.32 -47.34
C ALA A 643 2.19 12.17 -46.41
N ALA A 644 1.22 11.27 -46.18
CA ALA A 644 1.38 10.01 -45.47
C ALA A 644 0.98 8.88 -46.42
N TYR A 645 1.80 7.84 -46.54
CA TYR A 645 1.52 6.67 -47.39
C TYR A 645 1.16 7.04 -48.85
N GLY A 646 1.82 8.06 -49.41
CA GLY A 646 1.57 8.55 -50.76
C GLY A 646 0.34 9.43 -50.93
N SER A 647 -0.42 9.72 -49.87
CA SER A 647 -1.63 10.56 -49.89
C SER A 647 -1.43 11.84 -49.09
N SER A 648 -1.87 12.99 -49.65
CA SER A 648 -1.90 14.27 -48.92
C SER A 648 -2.75 14.17 -47.64
N THR A 649 -2.34 14.84 -46.57
CA THR A 649 -3.10 14.90 -45.32
C THR A 649 -3.43 16.33 -44.92
N ASN A 650 -4.52 16.50 -44.17
CA ASN A 650 -4.91 17.76 -43.54
C ASN A 650 -4.49 17.81 -42.05
N SER A 651 -3.64 16.87 -41.64
CA SER A 651 -3.27 16.68 -40.24
C SER A 651 -2.39 17.80 -39.69
N VAL A 652 -2.60 18.05 -38.41
CA VAL A 652 -1.92 19.06 -37.61
C VAL A 652 -1.48 18.38 -36.33
N ASP A 653 -0.17 18.39 -36.08
CA ASP A 653 0.41 17.99 -34.81
C ASP A 653 0.98 19.23 -34.13
N VAL A 654 1.01 19.22 -32.80
CA VAL A 654 1.70 20.25 -32.01
C VAL A 654 2.73 19.57 -31.12
N TYR A 655 3.98 20.01 -31.24
CA TYR A 655 5.08 19.62 -30.38
C TYR A 655 5.23 20.63 -29.24
N ASP A 656 5.25 20.15 -28.00
CA ASP A 656 5.58 20.92 -26.81
C ASP A 656 7.03 20.61 -26.37
N PRO A 657 7.97 21.56 -26.51
CA PRO A 657 9.37 21.38 -26.11
C PRO A 657 9.58 21.17 -24.61
N LEU A 658 8.66 21.64 -23.75
CA LEU A 658 8.78 21.53 -22.29
C LEU A 658 8.49 20.10 -21.82
N THR A 659 7.45 19.48 -22.39
CA THR A 659 7.10 18.09 -22.07
C THR A 659 7.75 17.07 -23.01
N SER A 660 8.37 17.56 -24.08
CA SER A 660 8.92 16.75 -25.17
C SER A 660 7.90 15.79 -25.78
N ARG A 661 6.67 16.27 -26.00
CA ARG A 661 5.55 15.47 -26.55
C ARG A 661 4.99 16.08 -27.83
N ILE A 662 4.60 15.22 -28.76
CA ILE A 662 3.78 15.59 -29.93
C ILE A 662 2.35 15.10 -29.69
N ILE A 663 1.38 15.99 -29.90
CA ILE A 663 -0.05 15.67 -29.84
C ILE A 663 -0.75 16.03 -31.15
N ARG A 664 -1.53 15.08 -31.66
CA ARG A 664 -2.42 15.27 -32.81
C ARG A 664 -3.57 16.20 -32.41
N GLN A 665 -3.74 17.28 -33.14
CA GLN A 665 -4.87 18.19 -32.94
C GLN A 665 -6.17 17.59 -33.49
N PHE A 666 -7.29 17.77 -32.78
CA PHE A 666 -8.61 17.38 -33.29
C PHE A 666 -9.03 18.25 -34.47
N ASN A 667 -8.76 19.55 -34.39
CA ASN A 667 -8.97 20.47 -35.50
C ASN A 667 -7.91 20.24 -36.57
N THR A 668 -8.37 20.15 -37.81
CA THR A 668 -7.56 19.94 -39.00
C THR A 668 -7.76 21.07 -39.99
N MET A 669 -6.85 21.19 -40.95
CA MET A 669 -7.12 21.96 -42.15
C MET A 669 -8.38 21.43 -42.84
N SER A 670 -9.09 22.32 -43.52
CA SER A 670 -10.26 21.99 -44.32
C SER A 670 -9.90 21.13 -45.53
N TYR A 671 -8.66 21.25 -46.01
CA TYR A 671 -8.15 20.56 -47.19
C TYR A 671 -6.86 19.79 -46.89
N THR A 672 -6.69 18.66 -47.56
CA THR A 672 -5.42 17.91 -47.50
C THR A 672 -4.36 18.64 -48.32
N ARG A 673 -3.14 18.73 -47.79
CA ARG A 673 -2.06 19.49 -48.40
C ARG A 673 -0.75 18.73 -48.38
N TYR A 674 -0.20 18.51 -49.56
CA TYR A 674 1.19 18.06 -49.76
C TYR A 674 1.91 19.10 -50.62
N GLY A 675 3.21 19.32 -50.37
CA GLY A 675 4.02 20.28 -51.11
C GLY A 675 3.46 21.71 -51.06
N HIS A 676 2.76 22.04 -49.98
CA HIS A 676 2.29 23.39 -49.67
C HIS A 676 3.44 24.22 -49.10
N SER A 677 3.27 25.53 -49.14
CA SER A 677 4.11 26.47 -48.42
C SER A 677 3.36 27.05 -47.24
N SER A 678 4.08 27.51 -46.25
CA SER A 678 3.49 28.23 -45.12
C SER A 678 4.44 29.26 -44.56
N ALA A 679 3.86 30.29 -43.95
CA ALA A 679 4.59 31.42 -43.41
C ALA A 679 4.02 31.79 -42.04
N LEU A 680 4.90 31.98 -41.06
CA LEU A 680 4.55 32.56 -39.78
C LEU A 680 4.29 34.07 -39.96
N LEU A 681 3.11 34.51 -39.55
CA LEU A 681 2.71 35.91 -39.52
C LEU A 681 3.26 36.59 -38.26
N LEU A 682 3.48 37.90 -38.30
CA LEU A 682 3.95 38.66 -37.12
C LEU A 682 2.97 38.59 -35.94
N ASP A 683 1.70 38.32 -36.23
CA ASP A 683 0.67 38.11 -35.22
C ASP A 683 0.63 36.67 -34.65
N GLY A 684 1.61 35.82 -34.99
CA GLY A 684 1.73 34.45 -34.48
C GLY A 684 0.82 33.43 -35.14
N ARG A 685 -0.06 33.85 -36.06
CA ARG A 685 -0.82 32.93 -36.92
C ARG A 685 0.08 32.35 -38.01
N VAL A 686 -0.34 31.25 -38.63
CA VAL A 686 0.39 30.62 -39.73
C VAL A 686 -0.47 30.62 -40.99
N LEU A 687 -0.02 31.29 -42.04
CA LEU A 687 -0.60 31.21 -43.38
C LEU A 687 -0.15 29.90 -44.04
N ILE A 688 -1.07 29.19 -44.68
CA ILE A 688 -0.84 27.92 -45.37
C ILE A 688 -1.42 28.02 -46.78
N VAL A 689 -0.60 27.82 -47.80
CA VAL A 689 -0.95 28.05 -49.21
C VAL A 689 -0.40 26.99 -50.15
N GLY A 690 -1.11 26.74 -51.26
CA GLY A 690 -0.74 25.76 -52.27
C GLY A 690 -1.19 24.34 -51.96
N SER A 691 -1.25 23.50 -53.01
CA SER A 691 -1.31 22.03 -53.09
C SER A 691 -2.09 21.60 -54.36
N ASN A 692 -1.95 20.35 -54.84
CA ASN A 692 -2.69 19.80 -55.99
C ASN A 692 -4.21 19.87 -55.88
N ALA A 693 -4.75 19.87 -54.66
CA ALA A 693 -6.18 19.65 -54.45
C ALA A 693 -7.01 20.95 -54.47
N THR A 694 -6.47 22.08 -54.00
CA THR A 694 -7.26 23.31 -53.83
C THR A 694 -6.43 24.60 -53.89
N PRO A 695 -6.88 25.63 -54.63
CA PRO A 695 -6.25 26.95 -54.68
C PRO A 695 -6.39 27.77 -53.38
N ILE A 696 -7.24 27.33 -52.45
CA ILE A 696 -7.63 28.12 -51.28
C ILE A 696 -6.52 28.11 -50.22
N GLY A 697 -6.18 29.27 -49.66
CA GLY A 697 -5.29 29.40 -48.50
C GLY A 697 -6.05 29.29 -47.19
N GLU A 698 -5.36 28.85 -46.13
CA GLU A 698 -5.91 28.79 -44.77
C GLU A 698 -4.95 29.46 -43.79
N ILE A 699 -5.51 30.00 -42.70
CA ILE A 699 -4.78 30.61 -41.60
C ILE A 699 -5.05 29.79 -40.35
N PHE A 700 -3.98 29.28 -39.76
CA PHE A 700 -4.02 28.66 -38.45
C PHE A 700 -3.82 29.71 -37.36
N SER A 701 -4.73 29.75 -36.39
CA SER A 701 -4.57 30.50 -35.13
C SER A 701 -4.58 29.53 -33.98
N GLN A 702 -3.66 29.68 -33.03
CA GLN A 702 -3.65 28.90 -31.80
C GLN A 702 -4.73 29.38 -30.82
#